data_AF-A0ABD0YUB1-F1
#
_entry.id   AF-A0ABD0YUB1-F1
#
_cell.length_a   1.000
_cell.length_b   1.000
_cell.length_c   1.000
_cell.angle_alpha   90.00
_cell.angle_beta   90.00
_cell.angle_gamma   90.00
#
_symmetry.space_group_name_H-M   'P 1'
#
loop_
_entity.id
_entity.type
_entity.pdbx_description
1 polymer ?
#
loop_
_entity_poly.entity_id
_entity_poly.type
_entity_poly.pdbx_seq_one_letter_code
_entity_poly.pdbx_strand_id
1 'polypeptide(L)'
;MFEKNTKQVTVEPDPDLVSKIPMVLASLGMQPLSSTGMLNAKSCYTVLLDGRVIGRVAHSMAQRFVAKLRNFKIKGEKMGKQTMGTPCHTWHIQAETKLYRLQTPSSPLFRPVHYDLIGLDDFAMGVNAIVAVISYTGYDMEDAMIINKASLERGFAAGSILKSEFIELKSSNSYFGLDPTKPHLSQTLGEDGLPFPGIILREKDPYYCYYDGDRGLYVTGEYHNKEDAIVHNVRLCGAFPGTKELIKACVTMRIPRNPSVGDKFASRAGQKGICSQKWPAEDLPFTESGLVPDIVFNPHAMMIECMAGKSAAIHGLVHDATPFTFSENDTAINYFGKLLQKGGYNYYGTEKMFSGIDGREMTADIFFGVVHYQRLRHMVSDKWQALICRTCGTLLGPSFTMSSQNEDQVTRALSCHLCGTSGKIEKLDIPYIFKYLVAQLASITGGSSGIGKSLACEAARRGADVTIVARNEEKLGKAREEILKACNHSDQKVNVLSLNVAGNYDEIEKAFNKLEVDIGPVFCLINCAGAAICGTLEDITASEIKRIHELNFLGSVYPTKAIVESMKARGYGHITFVSSQAAFLGIYGFAPYSASKYALRGLAEGLQMEVAIHGVKVTIAYPPDTDTPGFAEEEKTKPKETKLICKTSGLFSPHKVAKKILDDTMSNQLGHPNNKKSIALPVKNRRRKYYEIQKQTSKCKEGLKPIEYGLLKPVHLRHLVNEY
;
A
#
# COMPACT_ATOMS: atom_id res chain seq x y z
N MET A 1 3.32 -51.48 -6.55
CA MET A 1 3.19 -51.81 -7.99
C MET A 1 3.13 -50.54 -8.86
N PHE A 2 3.98 -49.54 -8.59
CA PHE A 2 4.17 -48.35 -9.42
C PHE A 2 5.66 -47.97 -9.44
N GLU A 3 6.49 -48.94 -9.83
CA GLU A 3 7.81 -48.65 -10.38
C GLU A 3 7.65 -48.63 -11.90
N LYS A 4 8.25 -47.64 -12.58
CA LYS A 4 8.17 -47.35 -14.03
C LYS A 4 7.03 -46.40 -14.42
N ASN A 5 7.27 -45.10 -14.29
CA ASN A 5 6.89 -44.04 -15.26
C ASN A 5 7.16 -42.61 -14.71
N THR A 6 8.32 -42.40 -14.09
CA THR A 6 8.84 -41.04 -13.84
C THR A 6 9.75 -40.61 -15.00
N LYS A 7 9.80 -39.31 -15.33
CA LYS A 7 10.73 -38.79 -16.34
C LYS A 7 12.16 -39.05 -15.87
N GLN A 8 12.85 -39.97 -16.53
CA GLN A 8 14.26 -40.24 -16.31
C GLN A 8 15.08 -39.52 -17.39
N VAL A 9 16.27 -39.05 -17.03
CA VAL A 9 17.28 -38.68 -18.03
C VAL A 9 17.92 -39.98 -18.47
N THR A 10 17.65 -40.41 -19.70
CA THR A 10 18.32 -41.57 -20.29
C THR A 10 19.80 -41.22 -20.42
N VAL A 11 20.64 -41.91 -19.65
CA VAL A 11 22.10 -41.74 -19.69
C VAL A 11 22.63 -42.25 -21.05
N GLU A 12 21.93 -43.22 -21.65
CA GLU A 12 22.06 -43.65 -23.05
C GLU A 12 20.66 -43.81 -23.68
N PRO A 13 20.45 -43.42 -24.95
CA PRO A 13 19.15 -43.56 -25.59
C PRO A 13 18.87 -45.03 -25.93
N ASP A 14 17.68 -45.53 -25.59
CA ASP A 14 17.25 -46.90 -25.91
C ASP A 14 17.28 -47.12 -27.44
N PRO A 15 18.16 -48.00 -27.95
CA PRO A 15 18.36 -48.19 -29.39
C PRO A 15 17.10 -48.71 -30.10
N ASP A 16 16.23 -49.43 -29.40
CA ASP A 16 14.96 -49.95 -29.95
C ASP A 16 13.89 -48.87 -30.05
N LEU A 17 13.97 -47.80 -29.25
CA LEU A 17 13.09 -46.64 -29.35
C LEU A 17 13.61 -45.64 -30.39
N VAL A 18 14.92 -45.39 -30.42
CA VAL A 18 15.54 -44.50 -31.43
C VAL A 18 15.34 -45.03 -32.84
N SER A 19 15.44 -46.35 -33.04
CA SER A 19 15.19 -47.00 -34.34
C SER A 19 13.74 -46.84 -34.84
N LYS A 20 12.78 -46.58 -33.94
CA LYS A 20 11.36 -46.38 -34.26
C LYS A 20 10.99 -44.93 -34.56
N ILE A 21 11.84 -43.95 -34.19
CA ILE A 21 11.58 -42.51 -34.39
C ILE A 21 11.36 -42.16 -35.88
N PRO A 22 12.15 -42.67 -36.85
CA PRO A 22 11.90 -42.41 -38.27
C PRO A 22 10.52 -42.87 -38.75
N MET A 23 10.00 -43.99 -38.23
CA MET A 23 8.65 -44.48 -38.55
C MET A 23 7.56 -43.56 -38.00
N VAL A 24 7.74 -43.06 -36.77
CA VAL A 24 6.81 -42.10 -36.17
C VAL A 24 6.81 -40.78 -36.94
N LEU A 25 7.98 -40.27 -37.31
CA LEU A 25 8.09 -39.03 -38.10
C LEU A 25 7.47 -39.21 -39.50
N ALA A 26 7.62 -40.39 -40.13
CA ALA A 26 6.95 -40.70 -41.38
C ALA A 26 5.42 -40.70 -41.25
N SER A 27 4.90 -41.32 -40.18
CA SER A 27 3.45 -41.33 -39.90
C SER A 27 2.86 -39.93 -39.68
N LEU A 28 3.68 -38.97 -39.27
CA LEU A 28 3.30 -37.57 -39.07
C LEU A 28 3.41 -36.70 -40.34
N GLY A 29 3.82 -37.27 -41.47
CA GLY A 29 3.91 -36.59 -42.76
C GLY A 29 5.31 -36.21 -43.22
N MET A 30 6.37 -36.72 -42.57
CA MET A 30 7.75 -36.64 -43.08
C MET A 30 7.96 -37.65 -44.21
N GLN A 31 8.54 -37.22 -45.33
CA GLN A 31 8.98 -38.15 -46.38
C GLN A 31 10.40 -38.66 -46.07
N PRO A 32 10.61 -39.98 -45.93
CA PRO A 32 11.95 -40.57 -45.79
C PRO A 32 12.81 -40.34 -47.03
N LEU A 33 14.14 -40.28 -46.87
CA LEU A 33 15.08 -40.11 -48.00
C LEU A 33 15.06 -41.23 -49.04
N SER A 34 14.60 -42.43 -48.66
CA SER A 34 14.48 -43.58 -49.54
C SER A 34 13.25 -43.55 -50.45
N SER A 35 12.43 -42.49 -50.39
CA SER A 35 11.17 -42.38 -51.12
C SER A 35 11.40 -41.87 -52.55
N THR A 36 10.84 -42.56 -53.56
CA THR A 36 10.85 -42.09 -54.96
C THR A 36 9.97 -40.85 -55.12
N GLY A 37 10.56 -39.75 -55.60
CA GLY A 37 9.87 -38.46 -55.79
C GLY A 37 10.12 -37.45 -54.67
N MET A 38 11.39 -37.20 -54.32
CA MET A 38 11.75 -36.26 -53.27
C MET A 38 11.31 -34.82 -53.58
N LEU A 39 10.71 -34.18 -52.58
CA LEU A 39 10.44 -32.74 -52.60
C LEU A 39 11.72 -31.93 -52.82
N ASN A 40 11.65 -30.92 -53.69
CA ASN A 40 12.75 -30.03 -54.02
C ASN A 40 13.25 -29.33 -52.74
N ALA A 41 14.58 -29.32 -52.53
CA ALA A 41 15.21 -28.75 -51.34
C ALA A 41 14.81 -27.29 -51.06
N LYS A 42 14.43 -26.52 -52.11
CA LYS A 42 13.98 -25.13 -51.96
C LYS A 42 12.57 -25.00 -51.34
N SER A 43 11.71 -26.00 -51.48
CA SER A 43 10.30 -25.96 -51.03
C SER A 43 9.99 -26.83 -49.81
N CYS A 44 11.01 -27.33 -49.11
CA CYS A 44 10.87 -28.19 -47.94
C CYS A 44 11.91 -27.89 -46.86
N TYR A 45 11.63 -28.30 -45.62
CA TYR A 45 12.60 -28.38 -44.53
C TYR A 45 13.21 -29.78 -44.43
N THR A 46 14.51 -29.82 -44.18
CA THR A 46 15.23 -31.06 -43.87
C THR A 46 15.02 -31.43 -42.40
N VAL A 47 14.61 -32.67 -42.13
CA VAL A 47 14.46 -33.20 -40.77
C VAL A 47 15.72 -33.96 -40.39
N LEU A 48 16.30 -33.58 -39.26
CA LEU A 48 17.51 -34.16 -38.69
C LEU A 48 17.18 -34.86 -37.38
N LEU A 49 17.77 -36.02 -37.14
CA LEU A 49 17.78 -36.72 -35.84
C LEU A 49 19.24 -36.97 -35.47
N ASP A 50 19.68 -36.41 -34.34
CA ASP A 50 21.05 -36.51 -33.83
C ASP A 50 22.15 -36.26 -34.88
N GLY A 51 21.95 -35.21 -35.69
CA GLY A 51 22.90 -34.79 -36.74
C GLY A 51 22.81 -35.57 -38.06
N ARG A 52 21.99 -36.62 -38.15
CA ARG A 52 21.75 -37.36 -39.41
C ARG A 52 20.49 -36.86 -40.11
N VAL A 53 20.58 -36.67 -41.42
CA VAL A 53 19.43 -36.31 -42.26
C VAL A 53 18.57 -37.55 -42.45
N ILE A 54 17.30 -37.49 -42.04
CA ILE A 54 16.38 -38.64 -42.04
C ILE A 54 15.19 -38.48 -42.99
N GLY A 55 14.86 -37.25 -43.39
CA GLY A 55 13.76 -37.00 -44.32
C GLY A 55 13.52 -35.52 -44.59
N ARG A 56 12.44 -35.23 -45.34
CA ARG A 56 12.01 -33.87 -45.67
C ARG A 56 10.52 -33.68 -45.38
N VAL A 57 10.15 -32.47 -45.00
CA VAL A 57 8.76 -32.05 -44.76
C VAL A 57 8.49 -30.80 -45.59
N ALA A 58 7.36 -30.76 -46.32
CA ALA A 58 6.97 -29.57 -47.08
C ALA A 58 6.77 -28.35 -46.17
N HIS A 59 7.13 -27.15 -46.64
CA HIS A 59 6.99 -25.90 -45.88
C HIS A 59 5.57 -25.70 -45.32
N SER A 60 4.55 -26.04 -46.12
CA SER A 60 3.13 -25.94 -45.74
C SER A 60 2.71 -26.83 -44.58
N MET A 61 3.41 -27.95 -44.35
CA MET A 61 3.09 -28.93 -43.30
C MET A 61 3.96 -28.76 -42.05
N ALA A 62 5.09 -28.06 -42.18
CA ALA A 62 6.11 -27.95 -41.13
C ALA A 62 5.58 -27.34 -39.82
N GLN A 63 4.73 -26.31 -39.88
CA GLN A 63 4.13 -25.74 -38.67
C GLN A 63 3.24 -26.74 -37.93
N ARG A 64 2.41 -27.49 -38.65
CA ARG A 64 1.51 -28.50 -38.05
C ARG A 64 2.30 -29.70 -37.50
N PHE A 65 3.36 -30.09 -38.20
CA PHE A 65 4.30 -31.14 -37.81
C PHE A 65 5.03 -30.79 -36.51
N VAL A 66 5.63 -29.59 -36.44
CA VAL A 66 6.33 -29.07 -35.26
C VAL A 66 5.36 -28.82 -34.10
N ALA A 67 4.14 -28.34 -34.37
CA ALA A 67 3.12 -28.13 -33.34
C ALA A 67 2.67 -29.45 -32.69
N LYS A 68 2.47 -30.52 -33.46
CA LYS A 68 2.18 -31.86 -32.91
C LYS A 68 3.33 -32.38 -32.04
N LEU A 69 4.58 -32.20 -32.47
CA LEU A 69 5.77 -32.56 -31.69
C LEU A 69 5.95 -31.70 -30.42
N ARG A 70 5.62 -30.40 -30.48
CA ARG A 70 5.63 -29.49 -29.32
C ARG A 70 4.52 -29.81 -28.32
N ASN A 71 3.33 -30.20 -28.79
CA ASN A 71 2.24 -30.62 -27.92
C ASN A 71 2.59 -31.88 -27.10
N PHE A 72 3.45 -32.76 -27.62
CA PHE A 72 4.00 -33.87 -26.84
C PHE A 72 5.08 -33.43 -25.83
N LYS A 73 5.73 -32.29 -26.03
CA LYS A 73 6.88 -31.82 -25.23
C LYS A 73 6.51 -30.81 -24.13
N ILE A 74 5.43 -30.04 -24.30
CA ILE A 74 5.14 -28.88 -23.45
C ILE A 74 3.94 -29.17 -22.55
N LYS A 75 4.20 -29.71 -21.35
CA LYS A 75 3.43 -29.34 -20.14
C LYS A 75 4.40 -29.28 -18.96
N GLY A 76 4.61 -28.07 -18.45
CA GLY A 76 5.55 -27.76 -17.37
C GLY A 76 5.34 -26.32 -16.92
N GLU A 77 4.47 -26.15 -15.94
CA GLU A 77 4.09 -24.85 -15.37
C GLU A 77 5.21 -24.27 -14.49
N LYS A 78 5.35 -22.94 -14.56
CA LYS A 78 6.36 -22.17 -13.85
C LYS A 78 5.65 -21.23 -12.90
N MET A 79 5.38 -21.62 -11.65
CA MET A 79 4.99 -20.64 -10.61
C MET A 79 5.57 -20.96 -9.22
N GLY A 80 5.67 -22.24 -8.82
CA GLY A 80 6.26 -22.62 -7.52
C GLY A 80 7.72 -22.19 -7.30
N LYS A 81 8.50 -21.93 -8.37
CA LYS A 81 9.93 -21.57 -8.27
C LYS A 81 10.20 -20.15 -7.75
N GLN A 82 9.16 -19.33 -7.55
CA GLN A 82 9.28 -17.92 -7.19
C GLN A 82 8.76 -17.59 -5.78
N THR A 83 8.33 -18.60 -5.02
CA THR A 83 7.76 -18.39 -3.69
C THR A 83 8.85 -18.29 -2.63
N MET A 84 8.57 -17.56 -1.58
CA MET A 84 9.32 -17.60 -0.33
C MET A 84 8.78 -18.76 0.52
N GLY A 85 9.68 -19.61 1.00
CA GLY A 85 9.36 -20.79 1.80
C GLY A 85 10.55 -21.12 2.71
N THR A 86 10.79 -22.40 2.96
CA THR A 86 12.05 -22.86 3.59
C THR A 86 13.07 -23.20 2.49
N PRO A 87 14.10 -22.36 2.25
CA PRO A 87 15.04 -22.59 1.15
C PRO A 87 15.96 -23.79 1.39
N CYS A 88 16.46 -23.95 2.62
CA CYS A 88 17.26 -25.07 3.10
C CYS A 88 17.26 -25.08 4.63
N HIS A 89 17.66 -26.18 5.28
CA HIS A 89 17.78 -26.24 6.76
C HIS A 89 19.10 -25.63 7.26
N THR A 90 20.16 -25.70 6.46
CA THR A 90 21.49 -25.18 6.80
C THR A 90 21.62 -23.67 6.57
N TRP A 91 20.52 -22.94 6.40
CA TRP A 91 20.52 -21.52 6.03
C TRP A 91 21.39 -20.63 6.95
N HIS A 92 21.55 -20.99 8.21
CA HIS A 92 22.36 -20.28 9.22
C HIS A 92 23.88 -20.39 9.00
N ILE A 93 24.34 -21.44 8.31
CA ILE A 93 25.76 -21.63 7.93
C ILE A 93 26.04 -21.29 6.46
N GLN A 94 25.01 -21.05 5.65
CA GLN A 94 25.16 -20.72 4.23
C GLN A 94 25.62 -19.27 4.02
N ALA A 95 26.39 -19.02 2.95
CA ALA A 95 26.93 -17.71 2.56
C ALA A 95 26.33 -17.21 1.23
N GLU A 96 25.09 -17.57 0.96
CA GLU A 96 24.40 -17.21 -0.28
C GLU A 96 24.11 -15.70 -0.35
N THR A 97 24.12 -15.16 -1.56
CA THR A 97 23.91 -13.73 -1.82
C THR A 97 22.55 -13.27 -1.29
N LYS A 98 21.48 -14.04 -1.55
CA LYS A 98 20.14 -13.79 -1.03
C LYS A 98 19.38 -15.10 -0.80
N LEU A 99 18.87 -15.31 0.41
CA LEU A 99 17.94 -16.38 0.76
C LEU A 99 16.63 -15.79 1.24
N TYR A 100 15.51 -16.26 0.68
CA TYR A 100 14.16 -15.84 1.06
C TYR A 100 13.57 -16.90 1.97
N ARG A 101 13.37 -16.55 3.25
CA ARG A 101 12.89 -17.50 4.26
C ARG A 101 11.56 -17.04 4.84
N LEU A 102 10.56 -17.91 4.76
CA LEU A 102 9.32 -17.77 5.51
C LEU A 102 9.54 -18.23 6.96
N GLN A 103 9.00 -17.49 7.93
CA GLN A 103 9.27 -17.77 9.35
C GLN A 103 8.42 -18.93 9.88
N THR A 104 7.16 -19.00 9.47
CA THR A 104 6.16 -19.96 9.95
C THR A 104 5.42 -20.62 8.76
N PRO A 105 6.14 -21.38 7.92
CA PRO A 105 5.49 -22.15 6.87
C PRO A 105 4.61 -23.25 7.46
N SER A 106 3.54 -23.63 6.76
CA SER A 106 2.67 -24.75 7.16
C SER A 106 2.51 -25.75 6.03
N SER A 107 2.24 -27.00 6.37
CA SER A 107 1.91 -28.04 5.40
C SER A 107 0.51 -27.82 4.80
N PRO A 108 0.30 -27.97 3.49
CA PRO A 108 -1.02 -27.84 2.87
C PRO A 108 -1.97 -28.94 3.33
N LEU A 109 -3.21 -28.59 3.70
CA LEU A 109 -4.23 -29.56 4.12
C LEU A 109 -4.84 -30.37 2.96
N PHE A 110 -4.69 -29.88 1.73
CA PHE A 110 -5.15 -30.54 0.51
C PHE A 110 -3.94 -30.71 -0.42
N ARG A 111 -3.36 -31.91 -0.54
CA ARG A 111 -2.08 -32.10 -1.22
C ARG A 111 -2.00 -33.41 -1.98
N PRO A 112 -1.31 -33.49 -3.13
CA PRO A 112 -1.17 -34.74 -3.86
C PRO A 112 -0.24 -35.69 -3.08
N VAL A 113 -0.43 -37.01 -3.23
CA VAL A 113 0.43 -38.04 -2.61
C VAL A 113 1.92 -37.82 -2.91
N HIS A 114 2.23 -37.29 -4.09
CA HIS A 114 3.60 -36.97 -4.50
C HIS A 114 4.29 -35.94 -3.60
N TYR A 115 3.53 -35.08 -2.93
CA TYR A 115 4.07 -34.11 -1.97
C TYR A 115 4.79 -34.82 -0.81
N ASP A 116 4.18 -35.90 -0.30
CA ASP A 116 4.73 -36.70 0.79
C ASP A 116 5.90 -37.56 0.30
N LEU A 117 5.78 -38.16 -0.88
CA LEU A 117 6.84 -39.00 -1.47
C LEU A 117 8.14 -38.24 -1.73
N ILE A 118 8.06 -36.94 -2.06
CA ILE A 118 9.24 -36.08 -2.30
C ILE A 118 9.81 -35.55 -0.98
N GLY A 119 9.05 -35.61 0.12
CA GLY A 119 9.45 -34.99 1.39
C GLY A 119 9.36 -33.47 1.35
N LEU A 120 8.34 -32.90 0.70
CA LEU A 120 8.20 -31.44 0.61
C LEU A 120 7.81 -30.76 1.93
N ASP A 121 7.40 -31.53 2.94
CA ASP A 121 7.13 -31.01 4.30
C ASP A 121 8.40 -30.40 4.93
N ASP A 122 9.58 -30.98 4.66
CA ASP A 122 10.87 -30.44 5.12
C ASP A 122 11.14 -29.03 4.56
N PHE A 123 10.61 -28.75 3.37
CA PHE A 123 10.79 -27.51 2.65
C PHE A 123 9.48 -26.75 2.46
N ALA A 124 8.59 -26.77 3.47
CA ALA A 124 7.26 -26.20 3.37
C ALA A 124 7.21 -24.78 2.75
N MET A 125 6.23 -24.58 1.85
CA MET A 125 6.15 -23.42 0.95
C MET A 125 4.79 -22.74 1.02
N GLY A 126 4.61 -21.85 2.00
CA GLY A 126 3.39 -21.08 2.16
C GLY A 126 2.75 -21.24 3.52
N VAL A 127 1.54 -20.73 3.67
CA VAL A 127 0.73 -20.78 4.88
C VAL A 127 -0.70 -21.18 4.53
N ASN A 128 -1.35 -21.94 5.41
CA ASN A 128 -2.78 -22.15 5.35
C ASN A 128 -3.48 -20.88 5.85
N ALA A 129 -4.28 -20.27 4.98
CA ALA A 129 -5.01 -19.05 5.29
C ALA A 129 -6.51 -19.35 5.32
N ILE A 130 -7.23 -18.71 6.24
CA ILE A 130 -8.69 -18.67 6.19
C ILE A 130 -9.11 -17.62 5.17
N VAL A 131 -9.90 -18.01 4.20
CA VAL A 131 -10.22 -17.21 3.03
C VAL A 131 -11.71 -17.01 2.90
N ALA A 132 -12.13 -15.75 2.75
CA ALA A 132 -13.49 -15.39 2.38
C ALA A 132 -13.52 -14.94 0.91
N VAL A 133 -14.42 -15.56 0.14
CA VAL A 133 -14.66 -15.22 -1.26
C VAL A 133 -15.80 -14.22 -1.34
N ILE A 134 -15.47 -12.93 -1.26
CA ILE A 134 -16.47 -11.86 -1.20
C ILE A 134 -15.89 -10.56 -1.75
N SER A 135 -16.69 -9.83 -2.51
CA SER A 135 -16.44 -8.43 -2.85
C SER A 135 -16.95 -7.55 -1.72
N TYR A 136 -16.07 -7.07 -0.83
CA TYR A 136 -16.50 -6.36 0.39
C TYR A 136 -15.89 -4.96 0.54
N THR A 137 -14.58 -4.84 0.30
CA THR A 137 -13.86 -3.60 0.65
C THR A 137 -13.83 -2.57 -0.47
N GLY A 138 -14.10 -3.00 -1.71
CA GLY A 138 -13.89 -2.20 -2.93
C GLY A 138 -12.43 -2.08 -3.34
N TYR A 139 -11.48 -2.52 -2.50
CA TYR A 139 -10.03 -2.56 -2.77
C TYR A 139 -9.55 -3.94 -3.22
N ASP A 140 -10.46 -4.90 -3.31
CA ASP A 140 -10.35 -6.30 -3.74
C ASP A 140 -10.76 -6.50 -5.21
N MET A 141 -10.84 -5.42 -6.01
CA MET A 141 -11.15 -5.51 -7.44
C MET A 141 -10.03 -6.17 -8.25
N GLU A 142 -10.40 -6.85 -9.34
CA GLU A 142 -9.48 -7.58 -10.22
C GLU A 142 -8.70 -8.69 -9.47
N ASP A 143 -7.37 -8.71 -9.61
CA ASP A 143 -6.43 -9.60 -8.92
C ASP A 143 -5.98 -9.02 -7.57
N ALA A 144 -6.66 -8.02 -7.01
CA ALA A 144 -6.33 -7.50 -5.69
C ALA A 144 -6.87 -8.43 -4.58
N MET A 145 -6.11 -8.55 -3.51
CA MET A 145 -6.56 -9.21 -2.29
C MET A 145 -6.32 -8.32 -1.07
N ILE A 146 -7.10 -8.57 -0.03
CA ILE A 146 -7.03 -7.87 1.24
C ILE A 146 -6.49 -8.83 2.28
N ILE A 147 -5.56 -8.35 3.10
CA ILE A 147 -5.02 -9.11 4.22
C ILE A 147 -5.56 -8.54 5.52
N ASN A 148 -6.00 -9.41 6.41
CA ASN A 148 -6.38 -9.06 7.77
C ASN A 148 -5.16 -8.55 8.54
N LYS A 149 -5.26 -7.30 9.00
CA LYS A 149 -4.20 -6.62 9.75
C LYS A 149 -3.89 -7.33 11.08
N ALA A 150 -4.89 -7.88 11.78
CA ALA A 150 -4.66 -8.61 13.01
C ALA A 150 -3.90 -9.92 12.75
N SER A 151 -4.23 -10.64 11.68
CA SER A 151 -3.51 -11.85 11.27
C SER A 151 -2.06 -11.53 10.93
N LEU A 152 -1.82 -10.45 10.18
CA LEU A 152 -0.48 -9.95 9.88
C LEU A 152 0.32 -9.63 11.14
N GLU A 153 -0.27 -8.92 12.10
CA GLU A 153 0.37 -8.55 13.37
C GLU A 153 0.69 -9.76 14.25
N ARG A 154 -0.05 -10.87 14.09
CA ARG A 154 0.24 -12.17 14.72
C ARG A 154 1.29 -13.00 13.97
N GLY A 155 1.84 -12.48 12.86
CA GLY A 155 2.92 -13.13 12.11
C GLY A 155 2.48 -13.86 10.84
N PHE A 156 1.26 -13.62 10.34
CA PHE A 156 0.80 -14.20 9.08
C PHE A 156 1.77 -13.90 7.92
N ALA A 157 2.27 -14.96 7.29
CA ALA A 157 3.24 -14.93 6.19
C ALA A 157 4.50 -14.05 6.43
N ALA A 158 4.92 -13.90 7.70
CA ALA A 158 6.14 -13.19 8.07
C ALA A 158 7.37 -13.88 7.46
N GLY A 159 8.30 -13.09 6.95
CA GLY A 159 9.50 -13.60 6.28
C GLY A 159 10.72 -12.74 6.56
N SER A 160 11.88 -13.27 6.20
CA SER A 160 13.15 -12.55 6.26
C SER A 160 13.99 -12.88 5.02
N ILE A 161 14.80 -11.92 4.62
CA ILE A 161 15.81 -12.11 3.58
C ILE A 161 17.15 -12.19 4.29
N LEU A 162 17.88 -13.29 4.12
CA LEU A 162 19.29 -13.31 4.49
C LEU A 162 20.11 -12.85 3.28
N LYS A 163 20.99 -11.88 3.49
CA LYS A 163 21.88 -11.33 2.47
C LYS A 163 23.32 -11.47 2.98
N SER A 164 24.17 -12.15 2.22
CA SER A 164 25.59 -12.24 2.55
C SER A 164 26.40 -11.29 1.67
N GLU A 165 27.27 -10.50 2.28
CA GLU A 165 28.22 -9.64 1.59
C GLU A 165 29.65 -10.04 1.97
N PHE A 166 30.53 -10.08 0.98
CA PHE A 166 31.94 -10.38 1.17
C PHE A 166 32.75 -9.09 1.13
N ILE A 167 33.52 -8.85 2.18
CA ILE A 167 34.45 -7.73 2.30
C ILE A 167 35.84 -8.30 2.11
N GLU A 168 36.54 -7.83 1.08
CA GLU A 168 37.86 -8.31 0.69
C GLU A 168 38.83 -7.14 0.61
N LEU A 169 39.94 -7.24 1.34
CA LEU A 169 40.99 -6.23 1.37
C LEU A 169 41.85 -6.35 0.11
N LYS A 170 42.21 -5.21 -0.50
CA LYS A 170 42.91 -5.20 -1.79
C LYS A 170 44.42 -5.45 -1.67
N SER A 171 45.02 -5.06 -0.55
CA SER A 171 46.46 -5.19 -0.30
C SER A 171 46.72 -6.29 0.71
N SER A 172 47.84 -7.00 0.53
CA SER A 172 48.32 -8.02 1.47
C SER A 172 48.87 -7.42 2.77
N ASN A 173 49.17 -6.12 2.79
CA ASN A 173 49.66 -5.40 3.97
C ASN A 173 48.53 -4.80 4.81
N SER A 174 47.28 -5.00 4.39
CA SER A 174 46.09 -4.48 5.07
C SER A 174 45.47 -5.54 5.97
N TYR A 175 45.00 -5.13 7.15
CA TYR A 175 44.33 -6.01 8.10
C TYR A 175 43.08 -5.33 8.68
N PHE A 176 42.09 -6.14 9.07
CA PHE A 176 40.89 -5.63 9.74
C PHE A 176 41.23 -5.15 11.16
N GLY A 177 40.72 -3.97 11.53
CA GLY A 177 41.03 -3.36 12.82
C GLY A 177 40.32 -2.04 13.01
N LEU A 178 39.97 -1.74 14.26
CA LEU A 178 39.28 -0.51 14.64
C LEU A 178 40.24 0.68 14.66
N ASP A 179 39.80 1.83 14.14
CA ASP A 179 40.56 3.09 14.21
C ASP A 179 40.59 3.62 15.66
N PRO A 180 41.75 3.67 16.34
CA PRO A 180 41.85 4.12 17.72
C PRO A 180 41.54 5.61 17.88
N THR A 181 41.59 6.39 16.79
CA THR A 181 41.30 7.83 16.82
C THR A 181 39.79 8.14 16.83
N LYS A 182 38.95 7.15 16.50
CA LYS A 182 37.49 7.30 16.33
C LYS A 182 36.71 6.41 17.29
N PRO A 183 36.54 6.83 18.56
CA PRO A 183 35.88 6.00 19.59
C PRO A 183 34.41 5.69 19.29
N HIS A 184 33.71 6.51 18.48
CA HIS A 184 32.32 6.27 18.11
C HIS A 184 32.10 4.98 17.29
N LEU A 185 33.14 4.48 16.62
CA LEU A 185 33.06 3.24 15.83
C LEU A 185 32.84 1.99 16.71
N SER A 186 33.28 2.03 17.97
CA SER A 186 33.11 0.94 18.95
C SER A 186 31.64 0.63 19.28
N GLN A 187 30.71 1.51 18.90
CA GLN A 187 29.27 1.27 19.07
C GLN A 187 28.75 0.20 18.12
N THR A 188 29.31 0.10 16.92
CA THR A 188 28.86 -0.84 15.89
C THR A 188 29.89 -1.93 15.58
N LEU A 189 31.18 -1.61 15.67
CA LEU A 189 32.30 -2.47 15.30
C LEU A 189 33.07 -2.94 16.54
N GLY A 190 33.57 -4.18 16.47
CA GLY A 190 34.52 -4.72 17.43
C GLY A 190 35.93 -4.19 17.24
N GLU A 191 36.84 -4.60 18.13
CA GLU A 191 38.28 -4.30 18.03
C GLU A 191 38.90 -4.85 16.74
N ASP A 192 38.33 -5.94 16.23
CA ASP A 192 38.65 -6.56 14.94
C ASP A 192 38.15 -5.75 13.73
N GLY A 193 37.49 -4.60 13.93
CA GLY A 193 36.97 -3.76 12.86
C GLY A 193 35.74 -4.35 12.15
N LEU A 194 35.12 -5.40 12.69
CA LEU A 194 33.94 -6.05 12.12
C LEU A 194 32.69 -5.83 12.98
N PRO A 195 31.47 -5.89 12.41
CA PRO A 195 30.26 -5.54 13.14
C PRO A 195 29.81 -6.65 14.09
N PHE A 196 29.25 -6.28 15.25
CA PHE A 196 28.75 -7.26 16.21
C PHE A 196 27.50 -8.01 15.70
N PRO A 197 27.44 -9.35 15.81
CA PRO A 197 26.20 -10.10 15.57
C PRO A 197 25.06 -9.58 16.46
N GLY A 198 23.91 -9.32 15.84
CA GLY A 198 22.71 -8.80 16.50
C GLY A 198 22.50 -7.29 16.37
N ILE A 199 23.50 -6.53 15.92
CA ILE A 199 23.34 -5.08 15.74
C ILE A 199 22.46 -4.75 14.54
N ILE A 200 21.75 -3.62 14.63
CA ILE A 200 20.93 -3.08 13.55
C ILE A 200 21.78 -2.06 12.78
N LEU A 201 22.03 -2.32 11.50
CA LEU A 201 22.71 -1.42 10.57
C LEU A 201 21.68 -0.58 9.81
N ARG A 202 21.86 0.74 9.84
CA ARG A 202 21.12 1.73 9.06
C ARG A 202 22.01 2.37 8.01
N GLU A 203 21.40 3.02 7.03
CA GLU A 203 22.13 3.70 5.95
C GLU A 203 23.18 4.67 6.54
N LYS A 204 24.43 4.51 6.09
CA LYS A 204 25.64 5.25 6.54
C LYS A 204 26.19 4.86 7.92
N ASP A 205 25.65 3.85 8.59
CA ASP A 205 26.28 3.34 9.80
C ASP A 205 27.66 2.72 9.47
N PRO A 206 28.64 2.78 10.40
CA PRO A 206 29.92 2.13 10.21
C PRO A 206 29.73 0.61 10.08
N TYR A 207 30.17 0.05 8.96
CA TYR A 207 29.93 -1.34 8.57
C TYR A 207 31.15 -2.23 8.73
N TYR A 208 32.35 -1.71 8.42
CA TYR A 208 33.63 -2.35 8.69
C TYR A 208 34.75 -1.32 8.77
N CYS A 209 35.86 -1.67 9.42
CA CYS A 209 37.06 -0.86 9.49
C CYS A 209 38.29 -1.74 9.22
N TYR A 210 39.24 -1.22 8.46
CA TYR A 210 40.52 -1.87 8.23
C TYR A 210 41.66 -0.85 8.15
N TYR A 211 42.86 -1.28 8.47
CA TYR A 211 44.08 -0.51 8.28
C TYR A 211 44.65 -0.77 6.89
N ASP A 212 44.86 0.27 6.10
CA ASP A 212 45.50 0.20 4.79
C ASP A 212 47.02 0.36 4.93
N GLY A 213 47.75 -0.75 4.85
CA GLY A 213 49.21 -0.76 5.02
C GLY A 213 49.98 0.02 3.95
N ASP A 214 49.43 0.18 2.76
CA ASP A 214 50.10 0.90 1.66
C ASP A 214 49.96 2.42 1.83
N ARG A 215 48.86 2.87 2.44
CA ARG A 215 48.57 4.29 2.69
C ARG A 215 48.87 4.74 4.13
N GLY A 216 49.08 3.79 5.04
CA GLY A 216 49.32 4.04 6.45
C GLY A 216 48.12 4.61 7.22
N LEU A 217 46.89 4.37 6.77
CA LEU A 217 45.67 4.99 7.34
C LEU A 217 44.53 3.98 7.54
N TYR A 218 43.65 4.27 8.49
CA TYR A 218 42.42 3.50 8.70
C TYR A 218 41.32 3.92 7.71
N VAL A 219 40.69 2.93 7.08
CA VAL A 219 39.56 3.10 6.16
C VAL A 219 38.31 2.48 6.79
N THR A 220 37.27 3.28 6.94
CA THR A 220 35.95 2.84 7.42
C THR A 220 35.00 2.73 6.24
N GLY A 221 34.39 1.56 6.06
CA GLY A 221 33.29 1.33 5.13
C GLY A 221 31.95 1.62 5.78
N GLU A 222 31.05 2.25 5.03
CA GLU A 222 29.69 2.57 5.47
C GLU A 222 28.68 1.57 4.89
N TYR A 223 27.58 1.37 5.61
CA TYR A 223 26.47 0.55 5.13
C TYR A 223 25.65 1.34 4.09
N HIS A 224 25.69 0.91 2.83
CA HIS A 224 25.06 1.64 1.71
C HIS A 224 23.64 1.19 1.36
N ASN A 225 23.14 0.10 1.94
CA ASN A 225 21.77 -0.32 1.62
C ASN A 225 20.77 0.57 2.37
N LYS A 226 19.70 0.97 1.67
CA LYS A 226 18.61 1.80 2.23
C LYS A 226 17.74 1.08 3.28
N GLU A 227 17.92 -0.22 3.43
CA GLU A 227 17.08 -1.05 4.29
C GLU A 227 17.83 -1.46 5.55
N ASP A 228 17.21 -1.19 6.69
CA ASP A 228 17.69 -1.63 7.99
C ASP A 228 17.90 -3.15 7.97
N ALA A 229 19.10 -3.57 8.37
CA ALA A 229 19.46 -4.97 8.41
C ALA A 229 20.07 -5.33 9.75
N ILE A 230 19.78 -6.54 10.22
CA ILE A 230 20.32 -7.07 11.47
C ILE A 230 21.50 -7.95 11.12
N VAL A 231 22.69 -7.70 11.68
CA VAL A 231 23.83 -8.58 11.48
C VAL A 231 23.51 -9.95 12.08
N HIS A 232 23.49 -10.99 11.26
CA HIS A 232 23.15 -12.34 11.69
C HIS A 232 24.38 -13.11 12.13
N ASN A 233 25.43 -13.10 11.30
CA ASN A 233 26.70 -13.74 11.58
C ASN A 233 27.83 -13.06 10.79
N VAL A 234 29.04 -13.07 11.34
CA VAL A 234 30.27 -12.63 10.69
C VAL A 234 31.21 -13.81 10.62
N ARG A 235 31.65 -14.16 9.41
CA ARG A 235 32.55 -15.30 9.17
C ARG A 235 33.86 -14.79 8.63
N LEU A 236 34.95 -15.20 9.27
CA LEU A 236 36.30 -14.94 8.82
C LEU A 236 36.67 -15.92 7.71
N CYS A 237 37.02 -15.42 6.52
CA CYS A 237 37.36 -16.23 5.36
C CYS A 237 38.89 -16.24 5.18
N GLY A 238 39.55 -17.17 5.87
CA GLY A 238 41.00 -17.41 5.72
C GLY A 238 41.33 -18.52 4.72
N ALA A 239 42.59 -18.53 4.25
CA ALA A 239 43.20 -19.74 3.70
C ALA A 239 43.63 -20.68 4.86
N PHE A 240 44.06 -21.90 4.53
CA PHE A 240 44.49 -22.92 5.50
C PHE A 240 45.38 -22.34 6.62
N PRO A 241 45.29 -22.88 7.86
CA PRO A 241 46.06 -22.39 9.00
C PRO A 241 47.55 -22.19 8.63
N GLY A 242 48.05 -20.97 8.78
CA GLY A 242 49.47 -20.62 8.58
C GLY A 242 49.87 -20.05 7.21
N THR A 243 48.94 -19.76 6.29
CA THR A 243 49.31 -19.39 4.90
C THR A 243 49.07 -17.94 4.46
N LYS A 244 48.28 -17.11 5.17
CA LYS A 244 48.19 -15.64 4.95
C LYS A 244 47.33 -14.95 6.02
N GLU A 245 47.59 -13.67 6.26
CA GLU A 245 46.79 -12.80 7.13
C GLU A 245 45.33 -12.65 6.63
N LEU A 246 44.46 -12.17 7.52
CA LEU A 246 43.02 -12.14 7.34
C LEU A 246 42.58 -11.11 6.28
N ILE A 247 42.48 -11.54 5.01
CA ILE A 247 42.18 -10.64 3.88
C ILE A 247 40.67 -10.56 3.56
N LYS A 248 39.85 -11.49 4.07
CA LYS A 248 38.44 -11.59 3.69
C LYS A 248 37.51 -11.92 4.85
N ALA A 249 36.39 -11.22 4.93
CA ALA A 249 35.30 -11.47 5.86
C ALA A 249 33.95 -11.55 5.12
N CYS A 250 33.06 -12.41 5.58
CA CYS A 250 31.69 -12.53 5.09
C CYS A 250 30.72 -12.08 6.18
N VAL A 251 29.99 -11.01 5.93
CA VAL A 251 28.96 -10.50 6.83
C VAL A 251 27.60 -10.95 6.30
N THR A 252 26.93 -11.83 7.02
CA THR A 252 25.56 -12.24 6.71
C THR A 252 24.59 -11.38 7.52
N MET A 253 23.71 -10.70 6.81
CA MET A 253 22.68 -9.82 7.36
C MET A 253 21.29 -10.42 7.17
N ARG A 254 20.39 -10.15 8.11
CA ARG A 254 18.99 -10.54 8.09
C ARG A 254 18.13 -9.29 7.97
N ILE A 255 17.38 -9.19 6.88
CA ILE A 255 16.45 -8.11 6.59
C ILE A 255 15.03 -8.63 6.92
N PRO A 256 14.37 -8.14 7.98
CA PRO A 256 12.99 -8.52 8.29
C PRO A 256 12.04 -8.01 7.20
N ARG A 257 11.21 -8.91 6.66
CA ARG A 257 10.28 -8.63 5.56
C ARG A 257 8.90 -9.14 5.91
N ASN A 258 8.16 -8.38 6.71
CA ASN A 258 6.74 -8.66 6.91
C ASN A 258 5.94 -8.28 5.65
N PRO A 259 4.80 -8.94 5.37
CA PRO A 259 3.95 -8.57 4.25
C PRO A 259 3.58 -7.09 4.24
N SER A 260 3.74 -6.47 3.08
CA SER A 260 3.46 -5.06 2.85
C SER A 260 2.48 -4.86 1.70
N VAL A 261 1.87 -3.67 1.63
CA VAL A 261 0.96 -3.34 0.52
C VAL A 261 1.74 -3.38 -0.79
N GLY A 262 1.17 -4.10 -1.76
CA GLY A 262 1.71 -4.40 -3.08
C GLY A 262 2.53 -5.69 -3.16
N ASP A 263 2.79 -6.37 -2.04
CA ASP A 263 3.36 -7.71 -2.06
C ASP A 263 2.42 -8.69 -2.77
N LYS A 264 3.02 -9.66 -3.44
CA LYS A 264 2.28 -10.64 -4.24
C LYS A 264 2.14 -11.95 -3.50
N PHE A 265 0.93 -12.45 -3.51
CA PHE A 265 0.55 -13.75 -2.99
C PHE A 265 -0.05 -14.56 -4.13
N ALA A 266 0.09 -15.87 -4.07
CA ALA A 266 -0.50 -16.75 -5.04
C ALA A 266 -1.05 -17.99 -4.34
N SER A 267 -2.21 -18.43 -4.77
CA SER A 267 -2.66 -19.78 -4.47
C SER A 267 -1.89 -20.81 -5.31
N ARG A 268 -2.03 -22.09 -4.96
CA ARG A 268 -1.45 -23.18 -5.76
C ARG A 268 -2.17 -23.41 -7.10
N ALA A 269 -3.39 -22.89 -7.26
CA ALA A 269 -4.11 -22.91 -8.54
C ALA A 269 -3.67 -21.80 -9.52
N GLY A 270 -2.63 -21.04 -9.19
CA GLY A 270 -2.10 -19.98 -10.07
C GLY A 270 -2.87 -18.67 -9.99
N GLN A 271 -3.81 -18.52 -9.05
CA GLN A 271 -4.46 -17.25 -8.79
C GLN A 271 -3.49 -16.36 -8.01
N LYS A 272 -2.87 -15.45 -8.73
CA LYS A 272 -1.97 -14.46 -8.16
C LYS A 272 -2.78 -13.24 -7.79
N GLY A 273 -2.57 -12.73 -6.58
CA GLY A 273 -3.08 -11.44 -6.22
C GLY A 273 -2.08 -10.55 -5.51
N ILE A 274 -2.36 -9.26 -5.58
CA ILE A 274 -1.56 -8.21 -4.98
C ILE A 274 -2.26 -7.80 -3.67
N CYS A 275 -1.52 -7.77 -2.56
CA CYS A 275 -2.03 -7.23 -1.30
C CYS A 275 -2.34 -5.74 -1.49
N SER A 276 -3.60 -5.39 -1.70
CA SER A 276 -4.04 -4.02 -1.95
C SER A 276 -4.09 -3.22 -0.66
N GLN A 277 -4.69 -3.77 0.40
CA GLN A 277 -4.73 -3.16 1.71
C GLN A 277 -4.59 -4.16 2.85
N LYS A 278 -4.17 -3.63 4.00
CA LYS A 278 -4.19 -4.31 5.30
C LYS A 278 -5.41 -3.82 6.06
N TRP A 279 -6.47 -4.62 6.10
CA TRP A 279 -7.76 -4.19 6.64
C TRP A 279 -7.88 -4.50 8.13
N PRO A 280 -8.41 -3.58 8.97
CA PRO A 280 -8.67 -3.85 10.38
C PRO A 280 -9.61 -5.06 10.55
N ALA A 281 -9.36 -5.90 11.56
CA ALA A 281 -10.15 -7.11 11.77
C ALA A 281 -11.58 -6.79 12.20
N GLU A 282 -11.77 -5.71 12.94
CA GLU A 282 -13.06 -5.19 13.38
C GLU A 282 -13.98 -4.79 12.24
N ASP A 283 -13.41 -4.41 11.09
CA ASP A 283 -14.16 -3.96 9.92
C ASP A 283 -14.34 -5.09 8.89
N LEU A 284 -13.69 -6.26 9.08
CA LEU A 284 -13.86 -7.41 8.20
C LEU A 284 -15.13 -8.20 8.53
N PRO A 285 -15.70 -8.92 7.55
CA PRO A 285 -16.85 -9.77 7.82
C PRO A 285 -16.46 -10.93 8.74
N PHE A 286 -17.39 -11.34 9.59
CA PHE A 286 -17.20 -12.43 10.54
C PHE A 286 -18.31 -13.47 10.45
N THR A 287 -17.99 -14.74 10.73
CA THR A 287 -18.97 -15.85 10.71
C THR A 287 -19.80 -15.88 11.99
N GLU A 288 -20.85 -16.71 12.02
CA GLU A 288 -21.64 -16.98 13.24
C GLU A 288 -20.79 -17.49 14.42
N SER A 289 -19.73 -18.26 14.12
CA SER A 289 -18.77 -18.72 15.12
C SER A 289 -17.75 -17.65 15.56
N GLY A 290 -17.81 -16.45 14.97
CA GLY A 290 -16.90 -15.34 15.26
C GLY A 290 -15.55 -15.42 14.54
N LEU A 291 -15.42 -16.23 13.49
CA LEU A 291 -14.18 -16.29 12.71
C LEU A 291 -14.12 -15.12 11.72
N VAL A 292 -12.94 -14.51 11.61
CA VAL A 292 -12.63 -13.43 10.68
C VAL A 292 -11.64 -13.97 9.65
N PRO A 293 -11.81 -13.73 8.34
CA PRO A 293 -10.88 -14.22 7.32
C PRO A 293 -9.49 -13.60 7.49
N ASP A 294 -8.46 -14.35 7.10
CA ASP A 294 -7.09 -13.85 6.95
C ASP A 294 -6.91 -13.13 5.60
N ILE A 295 -7.55 -13.67 4.56
CA ILE A 295 -7.53 -13.14 3.20
C ILE A 295 -8.97 -12.95 2.71
N VAL A 296 -9.26 -11.78 2.15
CA VAL A 296 -10.47 -11.53 1.36
C VAL A 296 -10.08 -11.37 -0.10
N PHE A 297 -10.78 -12.07 -0.98
CA PHE A 297 -10.56 -11.97 -2.42
C PHE A 297 -11.87 -12.10 -3.22
N ASN A 298 -11.83 -11.59 -4.44
CA ASN A 298 -12.96 -11.53 -5.37
C ASN A 298 -13.20 -12.88 -6.08
N PRO A 299 -14.45 -13.29 -6.41
CA PRO A 299 -14.86 -14.69 -6.67
C PRO A 299 -14.30 -15.47 -7.85
N HIS A 300 -13.15 -15.12 -8.42
CA HIS A 300 -12.62 -15.81 -9.58
C HIS A 300 -11.79 -17.06 -9.17
N ALA A 301 -12.47 -18.22 -9.13
CA ALA A 301 -11.95 -19.55 -9.50
C ALA A 301 -11.20 -20.45 -8.47
N MET A 302 -11.64 -20.60 -7.21
CA MET A 302 -11.01 -21.56 -6.25
C MET A 302 -11.93 -22.23 -5.19
N MET A 303 -13.02 -22.90 -5.60
CA MET A 303 -13.99 -23.46 -4.63
C MET A 303 -13.61 -24.81 -4.01
N ILE A 304 -12.99 -25.74 -4.73
CA ILE A 304 -12.77 -27.12 -4.23
C ILE A 304 -11.72 -27.17 -3.11
N GLU A 305 -10.58 -26.48 -3.28
CA GLU A 305 -9.53 -26.44 -2.24
C GLU A 305 -10.05 -25.82 -0.94
N CYS A 306 -10.92 -24.80 -1.03
CA CYS A 306 -11.54 -24.15 0.11
C CYS A 306 -12.42 -25.13 0.92
N MET A 307 -13.27 -25.92 0.23
CA MET A 307 -14.10 -26.96 0.86
C MET A 307 -13.24 -28.08 1.47
N ALA A 308 -12.23 -28.56 0.72
CA ALA A 308 -11.34 -29.60 1.16
C ALA A 308 -10.53 -29.17 2.40
N GLY A 309 -9.89 -28.01 2.36
CA GLY A 309 -9.10 -27.48 3.47
C GLY A 309 -9.92 -27.25 4.74
N LYS A 310 -11.16 -26.78 4.59
CA LYS A 310 -12.09 -26.64 5.72
C LYS A 310 -12.49 -27.98 6.32
N SER A 311 -12.88 -28.94 5.47
CA SER A 311 -13.20 -30.31 5.90
C SER A 311 -12.02 -30.98 6.60
N ALA A 312 -10.81 -30.81 6.06
CA ALA A 312 -9.56 -31.27 6.68
C ALA A 312 -9.36 -30.68 8.08
N ALA A 313 -9.55 -29.37 8.25
CA ALA A 313 -9.42 -28.70 9.54
C ALA A 313 -10.44 -29.18 10.58
N ILE A 314 -11.68 -29.46 10.17
CA ILE A 314 -12.75 -29.92 11.07
C ILE A 314 -12.49 -31.36 11.55
N HIS A 315 -12.15 -32.26 10.63
CA HIS A 315 -12.01 -33.69 10.93
C HIS A 315 -10.58 -34.09 11.34
N GLY A 316 -9.63 -33.17 11.32
CA GLY A 316 -8.22 -33.46 11.58
C GLY A 316 -7.57 -34.33 10.51
N LEU A 317 -8.00 -34.18 9.26
CA LEU A 317 -7.56 -34.98 8.12
C LEU A 317 -6.65 -34.18 7.18
N VAL A 318 -5.93 -34.89 6.32
CA VAL A 318 -5.26 -34.33 5.14
C VAL A 318 -5.86 -35.00 3.92
N HIS A 319 -6.37 -34.20 2.98
CA HIS A 319 -7.07 -34.72 1.80
C HIS A 319 -6.13 -34.83 0.60
N ASP A 320 -6.27 -35.92 -0.16
CA ASP A 320 -5.50 -36.14 -1.38
C ASP A 320 -6.00 -35.24 -2.52
N ALA A 321 -5.08 -34.48 -3.09
CA ALA A 321 -5.31 -33.60 -4.23
C ALA A 321 -4.73 -34.15 -5.55
N THR A 322 -4.42 -35.45 -5.61
CA THR A 322 -3.87 -36.09 -6.81
C THR A 322 -4.88 -35.95 -7.97
N PRO A 323 -4.49 -35.37 -9.12
CA PRO A 323 -5.40 -35.23 -10.27
C PRO A 323 -5.94 -36.59 -10.73
N PHE A 324 -7.16 -36.59 -11.30
CA PHE A 324 -7.83 -37.78 -11.84
C PHE A 324 -8.25 -38.84 -10.81
N THR A 325 -8.30 -38.48 -9.52
CA THR A 325 -8.90 -39.30 -8.46
C THR A 325 -10.42 -39.27 -8.47
N PHE A 326 -11.00 -38.09 -8.72
CA PHE A 326 -12.44 -37.89 -8.85
C PHE A 326 -12.92 -38.08 -10.29
N SER A 327 -14.19 -38.45 -10.46
CA SER A 327 -14.85 -38.66 -11.75
C SER A 327 -16.14 -37.84 -11.85
N GLU A 328 -16.79 -37.84 -13.02
CA GLU A 328 -18.10 -37.16 -13.18
C GLU A 328 -19.20 -37.83 -12.34
N ASN A 329 -19.08 -39.14 -12.09
CA ASN A 329 -20.03 -39.89 -11.25
C ASN A 329 -19.74 -39.73 -9.75
N ASP A 330 -18.48 -39.50 -9.38
CA ASP A 330 -18.05 -39.24 -8.01
C ASP A 330 -17.24 -37.94 -7.93
N THR A 331 -17.98 -36.84 -7.82
CA THR A 331 -17.41 -35.50 -7.87
C THR A 331 -16.81 -35.08 -6.53
N ALA A 332 -15.69 -34.36 -6.59
CA ALA A 332 -15.03 -33.81 -5.40
C ALA A 332 -15.96 -32.94 -4.55
N ILE A 333 -16.85 -32.17 -5.18
CA ILE A 333 -17.83 -31.31 -4.49
C ILE A 333 -18.76 -32.17 -3.63
N ASN A 334 -19.26 -33.30 -4.15
CA ASN A 334 -20.14 -34.19 -3.40
C ASN A 334 -19.42 -34.88 -2.24
N TYR A 335 -18.20 -35.34 -2.49
CA TYR A 335 -17.36 -35.94 -1.46
C TYR A 335 -17.09 -34.98 -0.30
N PHE A 336 -16.56 -33.78 -0.58
CA PHE A 336 -16.26 -32.80 0.46
C PHE A 336 -17.52 -32.19 1.08
N GLY A 337 -18.59 -32.00 0.30
CA GLY A 337 -19.85 -31.47 0.81
C GLY A 337 -20.51 -32.38 1.85
N LYS A 338 -20.50 -33.70 1.61
CA LYS A 338 -20.96 -34.69 2.63
C LYS A 338 -20.10 -34.65 3.89
N LEU A 339 -18.79 -34.45 3.77
CA LEU A 339 -17.90 -34.34 4.93
C LEU A 339 -18.15 -33.04 5.72
N LEU A 340 -18.39 -31.93 5.04
CA LEU A 340 -18.75 -30.66 5.68
C LEU A 340 -20.09 -30.77 6.41
N GLN A 341 -21.09 -31.42 5.80
CA GLN A 341 -22.38 -31.67 6.43
C GLN A 341 -22.25 -32.55 7.69
N LYS A 342 -21.39 -33.58 7.66
CA LYS A 342 -21.06 -34.37 8.87
C LYS A 342 -20.39 -33.53 9.95
N GLY A 343 -19.64 -32.49 9.56
CA GLY A 343 -19.01 -31.52 10.46
C GLY A 343 -19.95 -30.41 10.95
N GLY A 344 -21.22 -30.41 10.55
CA GLY A 344 -22.21 -29.39 10.94
C GLY A 344 -22.18 -28.11 10.10
N TYR A 345 -21.47 -28.10 8.96
CA TYR A 345 -21.40 -26.96 8.06
C TYR A 345 -22.31 -27.13 6.83
N ASN A 346 -22.52 -26.05 6.09
CA ASN A 346 -23.24 -26.10 4.82
C ASN A 346 -22.54 -27.04 3.82
N TYR A 347 -23.32 -27.82 3.10
CA TYR A 347 -22.85 -28.75 2.07
C TYR A 347 -21.96 -28.10 1.01
N TYR A 348 -22.24 -26.86 0.61
CA TYR A 348 -21.44 -26.13 -0.39
C TYR A 348 -20.22 -25.43 0.21
N GLY A 349 -20.01 -25.48 1.53
CA GLY A 349 -18.92 -24.79 2.21
C GLY A 349 -19.13 -23.29 2.38
N THR A 350 -20.32 -22.77 2.07
CA THR A 350 -20.72 -21.41 2.38
C THR A 350 -21.06 -21.24 3.86
N GLU A 351 -20.90 -20.04 4.39
CA GLU A 351 -21.29 -19.69 5.76
C GLU A 351 -22.04 -18.38 5.79
N LYS A 352 -22.96 -18.29 6.75
CA LYS A 352 -23.59 -17.02 7.11
C LYS A 352 -22.54 -16.12 7.73
N MET A 353 -22.42 -14.92 7.17
CA MET A 353 -21.49 -13.90 7.64
C MET A 353 -22.22 -12.60 7.96
N PHE A 354 -21.62 -11.85 8.87
CA PHE A 354 -22.08 -10.53 9.30
C PHE A 354 -21.05 -9.49 8.88
N SER A 355 -21.52 -8.34 8.44
CA SER A 355 -20.69 -7.21 8.05
C SER A 355 -20.02 -6.60 9.28
N GLY A 356 -18.69 -6.45 9.25
CA GLY A 356 -17.94 -5.79 10.33
C GLY A 356 -18.26 -4.28 10.45
N ILE A 357 -18.64 -3.65 9.34
CA ILE A 357 -18.92 -2.20 9.28
C ILE A 357 -20.23 -1.81 9.98
N ASP A 358 -21.33 -2.52 9.71
CA ASP A 358 -22.68 -2.16 10.20
C ASP A 358 -23.36 -3.23 11.07
N GLY A 359 -22.70 -4.38 11.24
CA GLY A 359 -23.13 -5.48 12.11
C GLY A 359 -24.39 -6.21 11.63
N ARG A 360 -24.76 -6.08 10.34
CA ARG A 360 -25.91 -6.79 9.76
C ARG A 360 -25.49 -8.10 9.12
N GLU A 361 -26.42 -9.06 9.09
CA GLU A 361 -26.26 -10.30 8.32
C GLU A 361 -26.18 -9.96 6.83
N MET A 362 -25.30 -10.65 6.11
CA MET A 362 -25.15 -10.50 4.67
C MET A 362 -26.33 -11.14 3.93
N THR A 363 -26.64 -10.62 2.75
CA THR A 363 -27.79 -11.09 1.95
C THR A 363 -27.60 -12.50 1.38
N ALA A 364 -26.35 -12.96 1.24
CA ALA A 364 -26.01 -14.28 0.75
C ALA A 364 -24.94 -14.92 1.63
N ASP A 365 -24.99 -16.24 1.73
CA ASP A 365 -23.93 -17.02 2.39
C ASP A 365 -22.64 -16.92 1.58
N ILE A 366 -21.52 -16.75 2.28
CA ILE A 366 -20.22 -16.48 1.68
C ILE A 366 -19.38 -17.75 1.66
N PHE A 367 -18.70 -18.02 0.56
CA PHE A 367 -17.71 -19.11 0.52
C PHE A 367 -16.57 -18.81 1.49
N PHE A 368 -16.40 -19.69 2.47
CA PHE A 368 -15.48 -19.49 3.57
C PHE A 368 -14.80 -20.80 3.93
N GLY A 369 -13.47 -20.83 3.94
CA GLY A 369 -12.70 -22.04 4.21
C GLY A 369 -11.19 -21.83 4.17
N VAL A 370 -10.43 -22.92 4.11
CA VAL A 370 -8.97 -22.89 4.26
C VAL A 370 -8.30 -23.16 2.92
N VAL A 371 -7.40 -22.27 2.50
CA VAL A 371 -6.64 -22.40 1.24
C VAL A 371 -5.16 -22.23 1.53
N HIS A 372 -4.31 -23.00 0.87
CA HIS A 372 -2.86 -22.89 1.04
C HIS A 372 -2.28 -21.79 0.13
N TYR A 373 -1.81 -20.71 0.74
CA TYR A 373 -1.29 -19.52 0.05
C TYR A 373 0.23 -19.43 0.11
N GLN A 374 0.82 -19.01 -1.00
CA GLN A 374 2.25 -18.84 -1.18
C GLN A 374 2.60 -17.36 -1.34
N ARG A 375 3.57 -16.86 -0.58
CA ARG A 375 4.08 -15.49 -0.73
C ARG A 375 5.19 -15.47 -1.78
N LEU A 376 5.13 -14.55 -2.73
CA LEU A 376 6.11 -14.47 -3.82
C LEU A 376 7.31 -13.59 -3.43
N ARG A 377 8.50 -13.95 -3.95
CA ARG A 377 9.79 -13.29 -3.62
C ARG A 377 9.97 -11.89 -4.21
N HIS A 378 9.19 -11.54 -5.24
CA HIS A 378 9.28 -10.23 -5.88
C HIS A 378 8.44 -9.21 -5.10
N MET A 379 9.09 -8.52 -4.17
CA MET A 379 8.49 -7.54 -3.26
C MET A 379 8.50 -6.14 -3.87
N VAL A 380 7.64 -5.26 -3.39
CA VAL A 380 7.55 -3.86 -3.85
C VAL A 380 8.83 -3.09 -3.53
N SER A 381 9.40 -3.34 -2.35
CA SER A 381 10.60 -2.66 -1.87
C SER A 381 11.84 -2.87 -2.77
N ASP A 382 11.86 -3.93 -3.58
CA ASP A 382 12.98 -4.24 -4.48
C ASP A 382 12.94 -3.44 -5.80
N LYS A 383 11.80 -2.83 -6.17
CA LYS A 383 11.63 -2.10 -7.44
C LYS A 383 10.76 -0.87 -7.28
N TRP A 384 11.41 0.28 -7.14
CA TRP A 384 10.76 1.58 -7.05
C TRP A 384 11.49 2.63 -7.89
N GLN A 385 11.35 2.50 -9.21
CA GLN A 385 11.87 3.47 -10.18
C GLN A 385 10.71 4.19 -10.84
N ALA A 386 10.75 5.52 -10.86
CA ALA A 386 9.84 6.34 -11.63
C ALA A 386 10.61 7.23 -12.59
N LEU A 387 9.97 7.61 -13.68
CA LEU A 387 10.53 8.54 -14.66
C LEU A 387 10.09 9.94 -14.27
N ILE A 388 11.03 10.89 -14.28
CA ILE A 388 10.77 12.31 -14.06
C ILE A 388 11.17 13.10 -15.31
N CYS A 389 10.33 14.04 -15.73
CA CYS A 389 10.74 15.05 -16.71
C CYS A 389 11.40 16.21 -15.97
N ARG A 390 12.69 16.46 -16.20
CA ARG A 390 13.38 17.62 -15.59
C ARG A 390 12.94 18.97 -16.15
N THR A 391 12.29 19.00 -17.31
CA THR A 391 11.77 20.25 -17.90
C THR A 391 10.52 20.75 -17.17
N CYS A 392 9.59 19.86 -16.83
CA CYS A 392 8.32 20.22 -16.18
C CYS A 392 8.14 19.64 -14.77
N GLY A 393 9.17 18.98 -14.21
CA GLY A 393 9.18 18.46 -12.83
C GLY A 393 8.24 17.28 -12.56
N THR A 394 7.48 16.81 -13.56
CA THR A 394 6.41 15.82 -13.38
C THR A 394 6.90 14.38 -13.47
N LEU A 395 6.29 13.52 -12.65
CA LEU A 395 6.43 12.06 -12.70
C LEU A 395 5.41 11.37 -13.61
N LEU A 396 4.42 12.11 -14.09
CA LEU A 396 3.30 11.58 -14.88
C LEU A 396 3.49 11.81 -16.38
N GLY A 397 4.19 12.89 -16.74
CA GLY A 397 4.46 13.27 -18.13
C GLY A 397 5.33 12.31 -18.94
N PRO A 398 6.40 11.69 -18.40
CA PRO A 398 7.23 10.76 -19.17
C PRO A 398 6.45 9.55 -19.69
N SER A 399 6.47 9.35 -21.01
CA SER A 399 5.83 8.24 -21.70
C SER A 399 6.77 7.65 -22.74
N PHE A 400 6.56 6.38 -23.09
CA PHE A 400 7.28 5.77 -24.19
C PHE A 400 6.55 6.07 -25.49
N THR A 401 7.17 6.89 -26.34
CA THR A 401 6.74 7.06 -27.73
C THR A 401 7.42 6.02 -28.59
N MET A 402 6.63 5.34 -29.41
CA MET A 402 7.16 4.44 -30.44
C MET A 402 7.58 5.27 -31.64
N SER A 403 8.88 5.31 -31.93
CA SER A 403 9.40 5.85 -33.19
C SER A 403 9.82 4.69 -34.07
N SER A 404 9.05 4.41 -35.13
CA SER A 404 9.47 3.49 -36.18
C SER A 404 10.47 4.19 -37.08
N GLN A 405 11.74 3.78 -37.04
CA GLN A 405 12.71 4.25 -38.02
C GLN A 405 13.14 3.17 -39.03
N ASN A 406 12.74 1.89 -38.88
CA ASN A 406 12.74 0.84 -39.92
C ASN A 406 12.08 -0.46 -39.40
N GLU A 407 11.63 -1.34 -40.29
CA GLU A 407 10.83 -2.57 -40.00
C GLU A 407 11.47 -3.56 -39.02
N ASP A 408 12.79 -3.52 -38.79
CA ASP A 408 13.50 -4.49 -37.95
C ASP A 408 14.07 -3.95 -36.62
N GLN A 409 13.91 -2.65 -36.32
CA GLN A 409 14.36 -2.08 -35.04
C GLN A 409 13.39 -1.06 -34.46
N VAL A 410 12.59 -1.53 -33.49
CA VAL A 410 11.75 -0.68 -32.65
C VAL A 410 12.60 -0.04 -31.56
N THR A 411 12.96 1.23 -31.73
CA THR A 411 13.58 2.03 -30.67
C THR A 411 12.51 2.76 -29.84
N ARG A 412 12.55 2.58 -28.52
CA ARG A 412 11.63 3.25 -27.58
C ARG A 412 12.23 4.60 -27.18
N ALA A 413 11.68 5.69 -27.71
CA ALA A 413 12.08 7.04 -27.33
C ALA A 413 11.23 7.54 -26.15
N LEU A 414 11.87 7.97 -25.06
CA LEU A 414 11.20 8.59 -23.91
C LEU A 414 10.86 10.04 -24.26
N SER A 415 9.59 10.41 -24.16
CA SER A 415 9.12 11.79 -24.35
C SER A 415 8.10 12.17 -23.29
N CYS A 416 8.11 13.43 -22.88
CA CYS A 416 7.12 13.94 -21.94
C CYS A 416 5.90 14.44 -22.72
N HIS A 417 4.74 13.83 -22.55
CA HIS A 417 3.52 14.26 -23.26
C HIS A 417 2.97 15.60 -22.76
N LEU A 418 3.38 16.04 -21.57
CA LEU A 418 2.95 17.32 -20.99
C LEU A 418 3.74 18.52 -21.53
N CYS A 419 5.05 18.37 -21.77
CA CYS A 419 5.90 19.47 -22.25
C CYS A 419 6.56 19.19 -23.61
N GLY A 420 6.21 18.09 -24.27
CA GLY A 420 6.67 17.69 -25.60
C GLY A 420 8.17 17.38 -25.72
N THR A 421 8.95 17.44 -24.63
CA THR A 421 10.41 17.35 -24.70
C THR A 421 10.89 15.90 -24.56
N SER A 422 11.81 15.48 -25.43
CA SER A 422 12.43 14.14 -25.44
C SER A 422 13.80 14.06 -24.74
N GLY A 423 14.45 15.20 -24.48
CA GLY A 423 15.87 15.25 -24.07
C GLY A 423 16.18 15.35 -22.57
N LYS A 424 15.17 15.40 -21.68
CA LYS A 424 15.37 15.66 -20.24
C LYS A 424 14.52 14.77 -19.34
N ILE A 425 14.51 13.46 -19.61
CA ILE A 425 13.82 12.47 -18.78
C ILE A 425 14.85 11.64 -18.04
N GLU A 426 14.72 11.58 -16.71
CA GLU A 426 15.61 10.81 -15.85
C GLU A 426 14.84 9.74 -15.06
N LYS A 427 15.57 8.71 -14.62
CA LYS A 427 15.06 7.69 -13.72
C LYS A 427 15.41 8.09 -12.29
N LEU A 428 14.38 8.25 -11.46
CA LEU A 428 14.52 8.52 -10.05
C LEU A 428 14.07 7.29 -9.25
N ASP A 429 14.89 6.86 -8.31
CA ASP A 429 14.46 5.88 -7.32
C ASP A 429 13.57 6.60 -6.30
N ILE A 430 12.24 6.52 -6.46
CA ILE A 430 11.23 7.01 -5.49
C ILE A 430 10.18 5.93 -5.19
N PRO A 431 9.83 5.67 -3.89
CA PRO A 431 8.89 4.60 -3.52
C PRO A 431 7.60 4.78 -4.31
N TYR A 432 6.85 3.71 -4.61
CA TYR A 432 5.63 3.84 -5.40
C TYR A 432 4.64 4.87 -4.80
N ILE A 433 4.68 5.04 -3.46
CA ILE A 433 3.91 6.07 -2.75
C ILE A 433 4.41 7.52 -2.99
N PHE A 434 5.68 7.73 -3.35
CA PHE A 434 6.24 9.02 -3.77
C PHE A 434 5.90 9.40 -5.22
N LYS A 435 5.48 8.44 -6.06
CA LYS A 435 4.85 8.78 -7.35
C LYS A 435 3.59 9.63 -7.17
N TYR A 436 3.00 9.59 -5.97
CA TYR A 436 1.89 10.45 -5.55
C TYR A 436 2.33 11.81 -4.99
N LEU A 437 3.64 12.14 -4.91
CA LEU A 437 4.16 13.17 -3.98
C LEU A 437 5.16 14.19 -4.55
N VAL A 438 5.40 14.27 -5.87
CA VAL A 438 6.35 15.28 -6.43
C VAL A 438 5.64 16.56 -6.90
N ALA A 439 6.12 17.70 -6.37
CA ALA A 439 5.85 19.09 -6.74
C ALA A 439 4.40 19.37 -7.16
N GLN A 440 3.48 19.22 -6.21
CA GLN A 440 2.06 19.48 -6.41
C GLN A 440 1.71 20.85 -5.82
N LEU A 441 1.12 21.74 -6.63
CA LEU A 441 0.63 23.04 -6.19
C LEU A 441 -0.44 22.85 -5.10
N ALA A 442 -0.17 23.37 -3.91
CA ALA A 442 -1.11 23.45 -2.80
C ALA A 442 -1.73 24.85 -2.74
N SER A 443 -3.04 24.95 -2.95
CA SER A 443 -3.79 26.20 -2.78
C SER A 443 -4.47 26.20 -1.42
N ILE A 444 -4.18 27.20 -0.58
CA ILE A 444 -4.63 27.27 0.82
C ILE A 444 -5.41 28.55 1.04
N THR A 445 -6.72 28.43 1.29
CA THR A 445 -7.56 29.58 1.66
C THR A 445 -7.38 29.92 3.13
N GLY A 446 -7.42 31.21 3.47
CA GLY A 446 -7.10 31.66 4.83
C GLY A 446 -5.60 31.57 5.18
N GLY A 447 -4.72 31.49 4.18
CA GLY A 447 -3.27 31.30 4.35
C GLY A 447 -2.50 32.48 4.96
N SER A 448 -3.14 33.62 5.25
CA SER A 448 -2.47 34.81 5.77
C SER A 448 -2.22 34.78 7.29
N SER A 449 -2.86 33.89 8.05
CA SER A 449 -2.66 33.79 9.51
C SER A 449 -3.06 32.42 10.08
N GLY A 450 -2.75 32.19 11.37
CA GLY A 450 -3.22 31.04 12.13
C GLY A 450 -2.85 29.67 11.54
N ILE A 451 -3.85 28.76 11.50
CA ILE A 451 -3.70 27.39 10.97
C ILE A 451 -3.34 27.42 9.48
N GLY A 452 -4.00 28.27 8.69
CA GLY A 452 -3.76 28.37 7.24
C GLY A 452 -2.32 28.75 6.89
N LYS A 453 -1.74 29.74 7.58
CA LYS A 453 -0.32 30.09 7.41
C LYS A 453 0.61 28.93 7.80
N SER A 454 0.30 28.24 8.90
CA SER A 454 1.12 27.12 9.38
C SER A 454 1.04 25.91 8.43
N LEU A 455 -0.11 25.67 7.82
CA LEU A 455 -0.30 24.69 6.74
C LEU A 455 0.55 25.04 5.52
N ALA A 456 0.59 26.32 5.14
CA ALA A 456 1.41 26.79 4.03
C ALA A 456 2.91 26.60 4.29
N CYS A 457 3.40 26.96 5.49
CA CYS A 457 4.79 26.71 5.87
C CYS A 457 5.13 25.20 5.87
N GLU A 458 4.24 24.36 6.39
CA GLU A 458 4.49 22.91 6.45
C GLU A 458 4.41 22.25 5.07
N ALA A 459 3.51 22.69 4.20
CA ALA A 459 3.47 22.25 2.80
C ALA A 459 4.76 22.66 2.06
N ALA A 460 5.24 23.89 2.27
CA ALA A 460 6.50 24.36 1.72
C ALA A 460 7.71 23.55 2.23
N ARG A 461 7.77 23.21 3.52
CA ARG A 461 8.81 22.30 4.09
C ARG A 461 8.75 20.88 3.54
N ARG A 462 7.64 20.48 2.92
CA ARG A 462 7.50 19.18 2.26
C ARG A 462 7.80 19.26 0.76
N GLY A 463 8.25 20.41 0.26
CA GLY A 463 8.64 20.61 -1.13
C GLY A 463 7.50 21.00 -2.07
N ALA A 464 6.33 21.42 -1.56
CA ALA A 464 5.22 21.87 -2.39
C ALA A 464 5.41 23.33 -2.86
N ASP A 465 4.92 23.63 -4.06
CA ASP A 465 4.61 25.00 -4.46
C ASP A 465 3.32 25.43 -3.77
N VAL A 466 3.28 26.63 -3.21
CA VAL A 466 2.18 27.06 -2.36
C VAL A 466 1.56 28.35 -2.87
N THR A 467 0.24 28.35 -3.01
CA THR A 467 -0.54 29.57 -3.24
C THR A 467 -1.40 29.83 -2.00
N ILE A 468 -1.21 30.98 -1.34
CA ILE A 468 -2.05 31.40 -0.22
C ILE A 468 -3.11 32.41 -0.68
N VAL A 469 -4.36 32.17 -0.28
CA VAL A 469 -5.51 33.00 -0.65
C VAL A 469 -6.09 33.70 0.59
N ALA A 470 -6.16 35.02 0.59
CA ALA A 470 -6.80 35.81 1.65
C ALA A 470 -7.19 37.20 1.16
N ARG A 471 -7.87 38.01 1.99
CA ARG A 471 -8.38 39.34 1.60
C ARG A 471 -7.40 40.50 1.77
N ASN A 472 -6.47 40.39 2.72
CA ASN A 472 -5.61 41.50 3.12
C ASN A 472 -4.20 41.29 2.54
N GLU A 473 -3.81 42.15 1.61
CA GLU A 473 -2.55 42.06 0.87
C GLU A 473 -1.33 42.22 1.77
N GLU A 474 -1.37 43.12 2.74
CA GLU A 474 -0.25 43.33 3.68
C GLU A 474 0.04 42.08 4.51
N LYS A 475 -1.02 41.42 5.02
CA LYS A 475 -0.88 40.15 5.77
C LYS A 475 -0.44 39.00 4.86
N LEU A 476 -0.87 38.98 3.60
CA LEU A 476 -0.40 38.02 2.61
C LEU A 476 1.10 38.18 2.33
N GLY A 477 1.58 39.42 2.19
CA GLY A 477 3.01 39.73 2.01
C GLY A 477 3.86 39.21 3.17
N LYS A 478 3.47 39.52 4.42
CA LYS A 478 4.16 39.01 5.62
C LYS A 478 4.14 37.48 5.71
N ALA A 479 2.99 36.85 5.43
CA ALA A 479 2.88 35.40 5.42
C ALA A 479 3.77 34.75 4.35
N ARG A 480 3.85 35.36 3.15
CA ARG A 480 4.69 34.89 2.04
C ARG A 480 6.17 34.87 2.45
N GLU A 481 6.68 35.91 3.10
CA GLU A 481 8.07 35.94 3.56
C GLU A 481 8.38 34.83 4.57
N GLU A 482 7.45 34.53 5.47
CA GLU A 482 7.60 33.42 6.42
C GLU A 482 7.58 32.04 5.74
N ILE A 483 6.75 31.87 4.71
CA ILE A 483 6.65 30.61 3.95
C ILE A 483 7.90 30.41 3.09
N LEU A 484 8.43 31.47 2.47
CA LEU A 484 9.69 31.42 1.71
C LEU A 484 10.87 30.95 2.56
N LYS A 485 10.92 31.36 3.85
CA LYS A 485 11.92 30.87 4.81
C LYS A 485 11.76 29.38 5.16
N ALA A 486 10.60 28.81 4.88
CA ALA A 486 10.26 27.41 5.16
C ALA A 486 10.43 26.49 3.94
N CYS A 487 10.78 27.04 2.76
CA CYS A 487 11.06 26.25 1.56
C CYS A 487 12.37 25.45 1.72
N ASN A 488 12.39 24.23 1.18
CA ASN A 488 13.55 23.33 1.17
C ASN A 488 14.51 23.59 -0.02
N HIS A 489 14.00 24.14 -1.12
CA HIS A 489 14.78 24.38 -2.34
C HIS A 489 14.50 25.78 -2.90
N SER A 490 15.50 26.36 -3.58
CA SER A 490 15.43 27.71 -4.16
C SER A 490 14.35 27.88 -5.23
N ASP A 491 13.92 26.76 -5.84
CA ASP A 491 13.06 26.77 -7.02
C ASP A 491 11.57 26.69 -6.67
N GLN A 492 11.23 26.55 -5.37
CA GLN A 492 9.85 26.51 -4.90
C GLN A 492 9.15 27.86 -5.07
N LYS A 493 7.94 27.84 -5.59
CA LYS A 493 7.12 29.02 -5.84
C LYS A 493 6.14 29.25 -4.70
N VAL A 494 6.19 30.43 -4.10
CA VAL A 494 5.21 30.90 -3.12
C VAL A 494 4.44 32.09 -3.69
N ASN A 495 3.19 31.83 -4.07
CA ASN A 495 2.29 32.79 -4.69
C ASN A 495 1.23 33.28 -3.70
N VAL A 496 0.72 34.48 -3.95
CA VAL A 496 -0.33 35.10 -3.14
C VAL A 496 -1.49 35.49 -4.03
N LEU A 497 -2.71 35.27 -3.55
CA LEU A 497 -3.94 35.67 -4.24
C LEU A 497 -4.82 36.47 -3.26
N SER A 498 -4.99 37.76 -3.56
CA SER A 498 -5.89 38.64 -2.84
C SER A 498 -7.33 38.41 -3.32
N LEU A 499 -8.14 37.70 -2.55
CA LEU A 499 -9.49 37.31 -2.95
C LEU A 499 -10.42 37.13 -1.75
N ASN A 500 -11.65 37.61 -1.86
CA ASN A 500 -12.73 37.28 -0.93
C ASN A 500 -13.40 35.96 -1.35
N VAL A 501 -13.01 34.86 -0.71
CA VAL A 501 -13.51 33.50 -1.04
C VAL A 501 -15.01 33.30 -0.78
N ALA A 502 -15.66 34.20 -0.05
CA ALA A 502 -17.11 34.21 0.17
C ALA A 502 -17.85 35.30 -0.65
N GLY A 503 -17.15 35.92 -1.61
CA GLY A 503 -17.68 36.97 -2.49
C GLY A 503 -18.41 36.41 -3.71
N ASN A 504 -18.28 37.11 -4.84
CA ASN A 504 -18.89 36.70 -6.10
C ASN A 504 -18.20 35.43 -6.66
N TYR A 505 -18.99 34.40 -6.98
CA TYR A 505 -18.49 33.14 -7.53
C TYR A 505 -17.74 33.34 -8.86
N ASP A 506 -18.22 34.20 -9.75
CA ASP A 506 -17.61 34.40 -11.08
C ASP A 506 -16.19 34.96 -10.99
N GLU A 507 -15.94 35.81 -9.99
CA GLU A 507 -14.60 36.37 -9.71
C GLU A 507 -13.68 35.29 -9.13
N ILE A 508 -14.21 34.43 -8.26
CA ILE A 508 -13.48 33.32 -7.66
C ILE A 508 -13.11 32.28 -8.73
N GLU A 509 -14.06 31.88 -9.57
CA GLU A 509 -13.83 30.95 -10.66
C GLU A 509 -12.78 31.48 -11.63
N LYS A 510 -12.89 32.74 -12.06
CA LYS A 510 -11.86 33.39 -12.89
C LYS A 510 -10.49 33.41 -12.23
N ALA A 511 -10.42 33.69 -10.94
CA ALA A 511 -9.15 33.75 -10.20
C ALA A 511 -8.49 32.37 -10.08
N PHE A 512 -9.26 31.31 -9.78
CA PHE A 512 -8.75 29.95 -9.70
C PHE A 512 -8.39 29.37 -11.07
N ASN A 513 -9.15 29.68 -12.12
CA ASN A 513 -8.81 29.31 -13.49
C ASN A 513 -7.51 30.00 -13.95
N LYS A 514 -7.37 31.31 -13.66
CA LYS A 514 -6.12 32.04 -13.93
C LYS A 514 -4.94 31.46 -13.16
N LEU A 515 -5.15 31.06 -11.90
CA LEU A 515 -4.14 30.38 -11.09
C LEU A 515 -3.68 29.06 -11.75
N GLU A 516 -4.62 28.24 -12.25
CA GLU A 516 -4.27 26.99 -12.93
C GLU A 516 -3.50 27.21 -14.24
N VAL A 517 -3.78 28.31 -14.95
CA VAL A 517 -3.09 28.70 -16.19
C VAL A 517 -1.69 29.25 -15.92
N ASP A 518 -1.54 30.18 -14.98
CA ASP A 518 -0.30 30.93 -14.76
C ASP A 518 0.75 30.11 -14.00
N ILE A 519 0.32 29.29 -13.04
CA ILE A 519 1.20 28.59 -12.10
C ILE A 519 1.19 27.08 -12.34
N GLY A 520 0.03 26.53 -12.68
CA GLY A 520 -0.17 25.10 -12.93
C GLY A 520 -1.37 24.53 -12.16
N PRO A 521 -1.73 23.27 -12.46
CA PRO A 521 -2.92 22.63 -11.92
C PRO A 521 -2.90 22.57 -10.39
N VAL A 522 -4.02 22.92 -9.74
CA VAL A 522 -4.15 22.79 -8.29
C VAL A 522 -4.37 21.33 -7.95
N PHE A 523 -3.41 20.73 -7.26
CA PHE A 523 -3.44 19.32 -6.89
C PHE A 523 -4.01 19.11 -5.49
N CYS A 524 -3.76 20.05 -4.58
CA CYS A 524 -4.29 20.03 -3.22
C CYS A 524 -4.93 21.37 -2.91
N LEU A 525 -6.24 21.38 -2.67
CA LEU A 525 -6.96 22.54 -2.16
C LEU A 525 -7.22 22.35 -0.67
N ILE A 526 -6.75 23.26 0.16
CA ILE A 526 -7.04 23.28 1.59
C ILE A 526 -7.92 24.48 1.92
N ASN A 527 -9.19 24.21 2.15
CA ASN A 527 -10.19 25.17 2.59
C ASN A 527 -10.03 25.45 4.08
N CYS A 528 -9.23 26.46 4.43
CA CYS A 528 -8.95 26.86 5.81
C CYS A 528 -9.47 28.26 6.17
N ALA A 529 -10.07 28.98 5.22
CA ALA A 529 -10.76 30.24 5.51
C ALA A 529 -11.96 30.00 6.43
N GLY A 530 -12.00 30.69 7.58
CA GLY A 530 -13.11 30.60 8.52
C GLY A 530 -12.93 31.52 9.72
N ALA A 531 -14.04 31.76 10.42
CA ALA A 531 -14.07 32.52 11.66
C ALA A 531 -15.07 31.90 12.64
N ALA A 532 -14.91 32.22 13.93
CA ALA A 532 -15.84 31.89 14.98
C ALA A 532 -16.48 33.16 15.53
N ILE A 533 -17.77 33.10 15.83
CA ILE A 533 -18.51 34.13 16.57
C ILE A 533 -19.07 33.43 17.80
N CYS A 534 -18.78 33.99 18.98
CA CYS A 534 -19.32 33.51 20.24
C CYS A 534 -20.39 34.46 20.76
N GLY A 535 -21.50 33.90 21.23
CA GLY A 535 -22.61 34.62 21.84
C GLY A 535 -23.83 33.72 21.97
N THR A 536 -24.81 34.10 22.80
CA THR A 536 -26.11 33.44 22.74
C THR A 536 -26.82 33.80 21.43
N LEU A 537 -27.83 33.03 21.04
CA LEU A 537 -28.55 33.32 19.80
C LEU A 537 -29.23 34.71 19.84
N GLU A 538 -29.59 35.18 21.03
CA GLU A 538 -30.21 36.50 21.27
C GLU A 538 -29.20 37.63 21.10
N ASP A 539 -27.92 37.40 21.41
CA ASP A 539 -26.86 38.41 21.35
C ASP A 539 -26.24 38.56 19.95
N ILE A 540 -26.34 37.51 19.11
CA ILE A 540 -25.73 37.50 17.78
C ILE A 540 -26.72 38.07 16.76
N THR A 541 -26.29 39.10 16.04
CA THR A 541 -27.14 39.76 15.02
C THR A 541 -27.36 38.87 13.80
N ALA A 542 -28.49 39.06 13.09
CA ALA A 542 -28.79 38.31 11.88
C ALA A 542 -27.71 38.47 10.77
N SER A 543 -27.08 39.64 10.69
CA SER A 543 -25.99 39.91 9.74
C SER A 543 -24.72 39.12 10.09
N GLU A 544 -24.41 38.96 11.37
CA GLU A 544 -23.31 38.11 11.84
C GLU A 544 -23.54 36.62 11.57
N ILE A 545 -24.78 36.15 11.77
CA ILE A 545 -25.20 34.77 11.45
C ILE A 545 -25.02 34.49 9.95
N LYS A 546 -25.46 35.42 9.09
CA LYS A 546 -25.28 35.31 7.64
C LYS A 546 -23.81 35.30 7.26
N ARG A 547 -23.03 36.26 7.77
CA ARG A 547 -21.60 36.41 7.47
C ARG A 547 -20.79 35.17 7.85
N ILE A 548 -21.08 34.53 8.99
CA ILE A 548 -20.34 33.33 9.42
C ILE A 548 -20.64 32.12 8.54
N HIS A 549 -21.89 31.97 8.10
CA HIS A 549 -22.26 30.92 7.13
C HIS A 549 -21.62 31.17 5.77
N GLU A 550 -21.69 32.40 5.26
CA GLU A 550 -21.04 32.77 3.99
C GLU A 550 -19.54 32.48 4.04
N LEU A 551 -18.84 32.89 5.11
CA LEU A 551 -17.41 32.66 5.22
C LEU A 551 -17.05 31.19 5.44
N ASN A 552 -17.68 30.50 6.41
CA ASN A 552 -17.29 29.14 6.76
C ASN A 552 -17.75 28.11 5.74
N PHE A 553 -18.96 28.27 5.19
CA PHE A 553 -19.55 27.33 4.24
C PHE A 553 -19.27 27.73 2.80
N LEU A 554 -19.80 28.86 2.32
CA LEU A 554 -19.63 29.28 0.92
C LEU A 554 -18.16 29.57 0.58
N GLY A 555 -17.39 30.10 1.53
CA GLY A 555 -15.94 30.29 1.42
C GLY A 555 -15.13 29.00 1.21
N SER A 556 -15.74 27.84 1.47
CA SER A 556 -15.17 26.52 1.14
C SER A 556 -15.81 25.92 -0.11
N VAL A 557 -17.10 26.17 -0.36
CA VAL A 557 -17.83 25.67 -1.54
C VAL A 557 -17.30 26.31 -2.83
N TYR A 558 -17.12 27.63 -2.87
CA TYR A 558 -16.76 28.32 -4.11
C TYR A 558 -15.36 27.94 -4.65
N PRO A 559 -14.29 27.94 -3.83
CA PRO A 559 -12.99 27.45 -4.29
C PRO A 559 -13.03 25.99 -4.75
N THR A 560 -13.78 25.14 -4.03
CA THR A 560 -13.96 23.72 -4.37
C THR A 560 -14.65 23.58 -5.72
N LYS A 561 -15.77 24.28 -5.93
CA LYS A 561 -16.55 24.24 -7.16
C LYS A 561 -15.74 24.74 -8.36
N ALA A 562 -14.90 25.75 -8.18
CA ALA A 562 -14.05 26.29 -9.25
C ALA A 562 -13.02 25.29 -9.80
N ILE A 563 -12.54 24.35 -8.98
CA ILE A 563 -11.44 23.44 -9.38
C ILE A 563 -11.84 21.97 -9.52
N VAL A 564 -12.98 21.56 -8.98
CA VAL A 564 -13.35 20.13 -8.87
C VAL A 564 -13.45 19.46 -10.24
N GLU A 565 -14.00 20.14 -11.25
CA GLU A 565 -14.10 19.60 -12.61
C GLU A 565 -12.71 19.42 -13.24
N SER A 566 -11.80 20.35 -12.98
CA SER A 566 -10.40 20.27 -13.42
C SER A 566 -9.68 19.08 -12.77
N MET A 567 -9.92 18.83 -11.48
CA MET A 567 -9.40 17.64 -10.77
C MET A 567 -9.99 16.33 -11.31
N LYS A 568 -11.30 16.28 -11.58
CA LYS A 568 -11.99 15.12 -12.17
C LYS A 568 -11.45 14.81 -13.56
N ALA A 569 -11.30 15.82 -14.42
CA ALA A 569 -10.80 15.65 -15.78
C ALA A 569 -9.37 15.07 -15.81
N ARG A 570 -8.53 15.40 -14.83
CA ARG A 570 -7.17 14.86 -14.68
C ARG A 570 -7.12 13.49 -13.98
N GLY A 571 -8.23 13.02 -13.43
CA GLY A 571 -8.29 11.77 -12.68
C GLY A 571 -7.58 11.79 -11.32
N TYR A 572 -7.23 12.98 -10.81
CA TYR A 572 -6.49 13.13 -9.56
C TYR A 572 -6.60 14.55 -8.96
N GLY A 573 -6.79 14.60 -7.63
CA GLY A 573 -6.75 15.83 -6.83
C GLY A 573 -7.13 15.54 -5.37
N HIS A 574 -6.83 16.47 -4.46
CA HIS A 574 -7.19 16.36 -3.05
C HIS A 574 -7.84 17.65 -2.55
N ILE A 575 -8.99 17.53 -1.90
CA ILE A 575 -9.75 18.64 -1.32
C ILE A 575 -9.84 18.44 0.19
N THR A 576 -9.29 19.38 0.96
CA THR A 576 -9.29 19.32 2.44
C THR A 576 -10.16 20.44 3.00
N PHE A 577 -11.14 20.09 3.83
CA PHE A 577 -11.99 21.04 4.56
C PHE A 577 -11.53 21.17 6.02
N VAL A 578 -11.26 22.39 6.50
CA VAL A 578 -10.96 22.64 7.90
C VAL A 578 -12.24 23.03 8.64
N SER A 579 -12.83 22.05 9.32
CA SER A 579 -14.03 22.23 10.14
C SER A 579 -13.68 22.60 11.58
N SER A 580 -14.28 21.95 12.58
CA SER A 580 -14.03 22.14 14.02
C SER A 580 -14.62 20.97 14.80
N GLN A 581 -14.13 20.72 16.03
CA GLN A 581 -14.82 19.79 16.94
C GLN A 581 -16.29 20.18 17.21
N ALA A 582 -16.64 21.46 17.04
CA ALA A 582 -18.02 21.96 17.08
C ALA A 582 -18.92 21.40 15.95
N ALA A 583 -18.37 20.64 14.99
CA ALA A 583 -19.14 19.91 13.97
C ALA A 583 -19.74 18.58 14.48
N PHE A 584 -19.38 18.13 15.69
CA PHE A 584 -19.89 16.89 16.29
C PHE A 584 -20.83 17.10 17.46
N LEU A 585 -20.75 18.27 18.10
CA LEU A 585 -21.59 18.63 19.23
C LEU A 585 -21.88 20.13 19.16
N GLY A 586 -23.15 20.51 19.25
CA GLY A 586 -23.53 21.89 19.48
C GLY A 586 -23.04 22.37 20.84
N ILE A 587 -22.26 23.45 20.87
CA ILE A 587 -21.70 24.03 22.09
C ILE A 587 -22.48 25.30 22.43
N TYR A 588 -22.81 25.48 23.71
CA TYR A 588 -23.42 26.72 24.20
C TYR A 588 -22.56 27.92 23.81
N GLY A 589 -23.18 29.00 23.32
CA GLY A 589 -22.47 30.18 22.81
C GLY A 589 -21.92 30.04 21.39
N PHE A 590 -22.09 28.90 20.72
CA PHE A 590 -21.58 28.63 19.36
C PHE A 590 -22.68 28.16 18.39
N ALA A 591 -23.95 28.48 18.62
CA ALA A 591 -25.03 27.91 17.80
C ALA A 591 -24.87 28.18 16.28
N PRO A 592 -24.69 29.43 15.80
CA PRO A 592 -24.46 29.70 14.37
C PRO A 592 -23.14 29.12 13.85
N TYR A 593 -22.08 29.16 14.65
CA TYR A 593 -20.77 28.60 14.30
C TYR A 593 -20.82 27.08 14.13
N SER A 594 -21.40 26.37 15.10
CA SER A 594 -21.56 24.92 15.08
C SER A 594 -22.36 24.52 13.83
N ALA A 595 -23.50 25.17 13.57
CA ALA A 595 -24.30 24.93 12.36
C ALA A 595 -23.47 25.05 11.07
N SER A 596 -22.66 26.12 10.93
CA SER A 596 -21.80 26.29 9.74
C SER A 596 -20.74 25.19 9.59
N LYS A 597 -20.24 24.63 10.70
CA LYS A 597 -19.23 23.56 10.71
C LYS A 597 -19.83 22.17 10.53
N TYR A 598 -21.08 21.95 10.93
CA TYR A 598 -21.88 20.78 10.56
C TYR A 598 -22.16 20.76 9.05
N ALA A 599 -22.48 21.92 8.45
CA ALA A 599 -22.72 22.01 7.01
C ALA A 599 -21.50 21.59 6.18
N LEU A 600 -20.28 21.97 6.61
CA LEU A 600 -19.03 21.51 5.97
C LEU A 600 -18.85 19.99 6.02
N ARG A 601 -19.31 19.34 7.09
CA ARG A 601 -19.24 17.88 7.20
C ARG A 601 -20.17 17.22 6.17
N GLY A 602 -21.42 17.67 6.09
CA GLY A 602 -22.37 17.15 5.09
C GLY A 602 -21.86 17.35 3.65
N LEU A 603 -21.28 18.53 3.37
CA LEU A 603 -20.65 18.82 2.07
C LEU A 603 -19.50 17.85 1.77
N ALA A 604 -18.58 17.63 2.71
CA ALA A 604 -17.43 16.76 2.50
C ALA A 604 -17.84 15.29 2.28
N GLU A 605 -18.81 14.80 3.05
CA GLU A 605 -19.36 13.45 2.93
C GLU A 605 -20.05 13.25 1.56
N GLY A 606 -20.89 14.20 1.13
CA GLY A 606 -21.53 14.15 -0.20
C GLY A 606 -20.54 14.25 -1.35
N LEU A 607 -19.63 15.23 -1.30
CA LEU A 607 -18.63 15.45 -2.35
C LEU A 607 -17.72 14.23 -2.52
N GLN A 608 -17.33 13.57 -1.43
CA GLN A 608 -16.49 12.38 -1.50
C GLN A 608 -17.15 11.27 -2.33
N MET A 609 -18.46 11.09 -2.22
CA MET A 609 -19.20 10.11 -3.03
C MET A 609 -19.21 10.51 -4.51
N GLU A 610 -19.36 11.80 -4.82
CA GLU A 610 -19.37 12.31 -6.20
C GLU A 610 -18.02 12.15 -6.90
N VAL A 611 -16.92 12.36 -6.18
CA VAL A 611 -15.59 12.49 -6.81
C VAL A 611 -14.72 11.23 -6.69
N ALA A 612 -15.13 10.24 -5.88
CA ALA A 612 -14.38 9.01 -5.64
C ALA A 612 -14.06 8.24 -6.94
N ILE A 613 -15.05 8.11 -7.84
CA ILE A 613 -14.89 7.40 -9.12
C ILE A 613 -13.90 8.10 -10.07
N HIS A 614 -13.63 9.39 -9.84
CA HIS A 614 -12.76 10.22 -10.65
C HIS A 614 -11.35 10.33 -10.07
N GLY A 615 -11.01 9.54 -9.04
CA GLY A 615 -9.66 9.54 -8.43
C GLY A 615 -9.34 10.80 -7.60
N VAL A 616 -10.33 11.65 -7.33
CA VAL A 616 -10.21 12.82 -6.45
C VAL A 616 -10.57 12.40 -5.03
N LYS A 617 -9.88 12.97 -4.04
CA LYS A 617 -10.02 12.61 -2.63
C LYS A 617 -10.46 13.79 -1.79
N VAL A 618 -11.23 13.51 -0.75
CA VAL A 618 -11.73 14.52 0.19
C VAL A 618 -11.29 14.18 1.60
N THR A 619 -10.74 15.16 2.31
CA THR A 619 -10.41 15.08 3.74
C THR A 619 -11.16 16.16 4.49
N ILE A 620 -11.65 15.84 5.68
CA ILE A 620 -12.20 16.82 6.61
C ILE A 620 -11.42 16.77 7.93
N ALA A 621 -10.90 17.93 8.33
CA ALA A 621 -10.14 18.12 9.55
C ALA A 621 -11.01 18.75 10.65
N TYR A 622 -10.82 18.30 11.89
CA TYR A 622 -11.56 18.78 13.07
C TYR A 622 -10.60 19.34 14.11
N PRO A 623 -9.97 20.50 13.84
CA PRO A 623 -8.99 21.08 14.76
C PRO A 623 -9.60 21.38 16.15
N PRO A 624 -8.81 21.24 17.23
CA PRO A 624 -9.18 21.68 18.57
C PRO A 624 -8.98 23.19 18.69
N ASP A 625 -9.25 23.73 19.88
CA ASP A 625 -8.87 25.08 20.26
C ASP A 625 -7.36 25.28 19.99
N THR A 626 -7.04 26.22 19.10
CA THR A 626 -5.69 26.42 18.56
C THR A 626 -5.27 27.86 18.77
N ASP A 627 -4.05 28.07 19.27
CA ASP A 627 -3.48 29.38 19.58
C ASP A 627 -3.28 30.22 18.32
N THR A 628 -4.28 31.02 17.97
CA THR A 628 -4.34 31.79 16.73
C THR A 628 -4.91 33.18 16.99
N PRO A 629 -4.62 34.16 16.11
CA PRO A 629 -5.25 35.48 16.21
C PRO A 629 -6.79 35.42 16.17
N GLY A 630 -7.36 34.45 15.43
CA GLY A 630 -8.81 34.22 15.40
C GLY A 630 -9.36 33.73 16.74
N PHE A 631 -8.64 32.85 17.43
CA PHE A 631 -9.01 32.38 18.77
C PHE A 631 -8.94 33.50 19.82
N ALA A 632 -7.96 34.40 19.71
CA ALA A 632 -7.86 35.57 20.59
C ALA A 632 -9.06 36.53 20.41
N GLU A 633 -9.56 36.70 19.19
CA GLU A 633 -10.76 37.49 18.91
C GLU A 633 -12.03 36.80 19.45
N GLU A 634 -12.13 35.49 19.24
CA GLU A 634 -13.20 34.64 19.76
C GLU A 634 -13.32 34.73 21.30
N GLU A 635 -12.21 34.78 22.03
CA GLU A 635 -12.18 34.87 23.50
C GLU A 635 -12.83 36.14 24.08
N LYS A 636 -12.90 37.23 23.30
CA LYS A 636 -13.45 38.52 23.74
C LYS A 636 -14.95 38.44 24.02
N THR A 637 -15.71 37.77 23.16
CA THR A 637 -17.18 37.66 23.25
C THR A 637 -17.65 36.32 23.81
N LYS A 638 -16.71 35.42 24.18
CA LYS A 638 -17.02 34.06 24.63
C LYS A 638 -17.75 34.05 25.99
N PRO A 639 -18.97 33.47 26.08
CA PRO A 639 -19.70 33.34 27.33
C PRO A 639 -18.94 32.55 28.40
N LYS A 640 -19.25 32.79 29.68
CA LYS A 640 -18.56 32.14 30.82
C LYS A 640 -18.71 30.62 30.78
N GLU A 641 -19.90 30.14 30.43
CA GLU A 641 -20.24 28.73 30.25
C GLU A 641 -19.37 28.11 29.16
N THR A 642 -19.25 28.77 28.01
CA THR A 642 -18.43 28.31 26.88
C THR A 642 -16.95 28.25 27.27
N LYS A 643 -16.44 29.25 28.02
CA LYS A 643 -15.07 29.24 28.56
C LYS A 643 -14.83 28.02 29.46
N LEU A 644 -15.78 27.67 30.32
CA LEU A 644 -15.67 26.50 31.21
C LEU A 644 -15.71 25.17 30.44
N ILE A 645 -16.49 25.08 29.36
CA ILE A 645 -16.53 23.92 28.46
C ILE A 645 -15.19 23.76 27.73
N CYS A 646 -14.68 24.84 27.12
CA CYS A 646 -13.42 24.86 26.36
C CYS A 646 -12.19 24.57 27.24
N LYS A 647 -12.18 24.96 28.53
CA LYS A 647 -11.09 24.64 29.48
C LYS A 647 -10.78 23.14 29.66
N THR A 648 -11.66 22.24 29.20
CA THR A 648 -11.41 20.78 29.27
C THR A 648 -10.50 20.26 28.19
N SER A 649 -10.30 21.02 27.12
CA SER A 649 -9.32 20.75 26.07
C SER A 649 -8.15 21.70 26.24
N GLY A 650 -6.92 21.18 26.16
CA GLY A 650 -5.73 22.03 26.10
C GLY A 650 -5.71 22.90 24.84
N LEU A 651 -4.93 23.99 24.89
CA LEU A 651 -4.67 24.86 23.74
C LEU A 651 -3.50 24.30 22.92
N PHE A 652 -3.70 24.14 21.61
CA PHE A 652 -2.69 23.55 20.71
C PHE A 652 -1.98 24.59 19.86
N SER A 653 -0.73 24.34 19.48
CA SER A 653 0.00 25.22 18.58
C SER A 653 -0.46 25.04 17.12
N PRO A 654 -0.57 26.12 16.33
CA PRO A 654 -0.93 26.06 14.91
C PRO A 654 -0.06 25.11 14.09
N HIS A 655 1.25 25.04 14.40
CA HIS A 655 2.19 24.16 13.73
C HIS A 655 1.86 22.67 13.93
N LYS A 656 1.54 22.25 15.16
CA LYS A 656 1.19 20.85 15.46
C LYS A 656 -0.10 20.46 14.75
N VAL A 657 -1.09 21.36 14.74
CA VAL A 657 -2.37 21.15 14.05
C VAL A 657 -2.17 21.07 12.54
N ALA A 658 -1.42 22.01 11.95
CA ALA A 658 -1.12 22.03 10.53
C ALA A 658 -0.38 20.77 10.05
N LYS A 659 0.69 20.36 10.75
CA LYS A 659 1.43 19.12 10.45
C LYS A 659 0.49 17.93 10.36
N LYS A 660 -0.39 17.81 11.33
CA LYS A 660 -1.27 16.66 11.44
C LYS A 660 -2.43 16.70 10.45
N ILE A 661 -2.99 17.87 10.14
CA ILE A 661 -3.95 18.04 9.03
C ILE A 661 -3.30 17.59 7.72
N LEU A 662 -2.07 18.01 7.44
CA LEU A 662 -1.36 17.56 6.24
C LEU A 662 -1.10 16.05 6.27
N ASP A 663 -0.71 15.46 7.40
CA ASP A 663 -0.55 14.01 7.51
C ASP A 663 -1.88 13.25 7.24
N ASP A 664 -3.01 13.79 7.70
CA ASP A 664 -4.35 13.22 7.47
C ASP A 664 -4.78 13.35 6.01
N THR A 665 -4.51 14.50 5.38
CA THR A 665 -4.67 14.72 3.95
C THR A 665 -3.82 13.71 3.16
N MET A 666 -2.53 13.56 3.46
CA MET A 666 -1.64 12.65 2.73
C MET A 666 -1.98 11.17 2.92
N SER A 667 -2.58 10.80 4.06
CA SER A 667 -3.00 9.42 4.36
C SER A 667 -4.43 9.09 3.89
N ASN A 668 -5.11 10.03 3.22
CA ASN A 668 -6.49 9.89 2.73
C ASN A 668 -7.50 9.52 3.82
N GLN A 669 -7.31 10.03 5.03
CA GLN A 669 -8.26 9.78 6.11
C GLN A 669 -9.42 10.77 6.02
N LEU A 670 -10.63 10.27 5.86
CA LEU A 670 -11.82 11.00 6.30
C LEU A 670 -11.75 11.08 7.83
N GLY A 671 -11.70 12.30 8.37
CA GLY A 671 -11.65 12.48 9.82
C GLY A 671 -12.85 11.81 10.48
N HIS A 672 -12.62 10.73 11.22
CA HIS A 672 -13.67 10.07 12.01
C HIS A 672 -13.39 10.29 13.51
N PRO A 673 -14.39 10.64 14.34
CA PRO A 673 -14.20 10.99 15.75
C PRO A 673 -13.67 9.83 16.62
N ASN A 674 -13.78 8.58 16.15
CA ASN A 674 -13.26 7.40 16.85
C ASN A 674 -11.86 6.96 16.37
N ASN A 675 -11.29 7.61 15.36
CA ASN A 675 -9.95 7.27 14.90
C ASN A 675 -8.93 7.90 15.87
N LYS A 676 -8.37 7.09 16.79
CA LYS A 676 -7.34 7.50 17.76
C LYS A 676 -6.08 8.11 17.12
N LYS A 677 -5.93 7.99 15.81
CA LYS A 677 -4.84 8.60 15.04
C LYS A 677 -5.23 9.92 14.37
N SER A 678 -6.49 10.32 14.29
CA SER A 678 -6.89 11.65 13.80
C SER A 678 -6.88 12.66 14.97
N ILE A 679 -6.92 13.98 14.70
CA ILE A 679 -6.95 15.02 15.74
C ILE A 679 -8.21 14.98 16.66
N ALA A 680 -9.11 14.01 16.49
CA ALA A 680 -10.28 13.85 17.35
C ALA A 680 -9.91 13.31 18.76
N LEU A 681 -9.70 14.21 19.70
CA LEU A 681 -9.69 13.93 21.15
C LEU A 681 -11.13 13.84 21.71
N PRO A 682 -11.36 13.16 22.85
CA PRO A 682 -12.67 12.61 23.20
C PRO A 682 -13.72 13.67 23.53
N VAL A 683 -14.68 13.84 22.60
CA VAL A 683 -15.92 14.65 22.73
C VAL A 683 -16.73 14.32 24.00
N LYS A 684 -16.57 13.10 24.54
CA LYS A 684 -17.27 12.62 25.77
C LYS A 684 -17.04 13.52 26.99
N ASN A 685 -15.87 14.15 27.15
CA ASN A 685 -15.55 14.94 28.34
C ASN A 685 -16.22 16.32 28.36
N ARG A 686 -16.44 16.95 27.18
CA ARG A 686 -17.07 18.28 27.07
C ARG A 686 -18.57 18.25 27.41
N ARG A 687 -19.29 17.19 26.98
CA ARG A 687 -20.74 17.05 27.22
C ARG A 687 -21.08 16.83 28.69
N ARG A 688 -20.28 16.02 29.40
CA ARG A 688 -20.46 15.77 30.85
C ARG A 688 -20.30 17.05 31.68
N LYS A 689 -19.30 17.88 31.37
CA LYS A 689 -19.03 19.11 32.12
C LYS A 689 -20.08 20.19 31.89
N TYR A 690 -20.68 20.28 30.69
CA TYR A 690 -21.82 21.17 30.45
C TYR A 690 -23.01 20.84 31.38
N TYR A 691 -23.35 19.56 31.53
CA TYR A 691 -24.41 19.12 32.45
C TYR A 691 -24.04 19.33 33.93
N GLU A 692 -22.76 19.22 34.30
CA GLU A 692 -22.27 19.57 35.65
C GLU A 692 -22.39 21.07 35.93
N ILE A 693 -22.06 21.93 34.95
CA ILE A 693 -22.21 23.39 35.06
C ILE A 693 -23.69 23.76 35.17
N GLN A 694 -24.58 23.15 34.37
CA GLN A 694 -26.02 23.36 34.49
C GLN A 694 -26.58 22.91 35.85
N LYS A 695 -26.07 21.81 36.43
CA LYS A 695 -26.41 21.38 37.80
C LYS A 695 -25.93 22.36 38.88
N GLN A 696 -24.86 23.10 38.63
CA GLN A 696 -24.35 24.13 39.55
C GLN A 696 -25.13 25.44 39.43
N THR A 697 -25.48 25.89 38.22
CA THR A 697 -26.30 27.12 38.03
C THR A 697 -27.76 26.93 38.42
N SER A 698 -28.32 25.73 38.33
CA SER A 698 -29.70 25.42 38.78
C SER A 698 -29.86 25.41 40.31
N LYS A 699 -28.77 25.25 41.09
CA LYS A 699 -28.81 25.41 42.56
C LYS A 699 -28.93 26.87 43.03
N CYS A 700 -28.68 27.85 42.18
CA CYS A 700 -28.72 29.29 42.53
C CYS A 700 -30.02 30.00 42.14
N LYS A 701 -31.00 29.32 41.54
CA LYS A 701 -32.33 29.87 41.26
C LYS A 701 -33.39 29.05 41.98
N GLU A 702 -33.70 29.42 43.21
CA GLU A 702 -34.87 28.89 43.92
C GLU A 702 -36.14 29.17 43.10
N GLY A 703 -36.82 28.11 42.66
CA GLY A 703 -38.15 28.20 42.03
C GLY A 703 -38.34 27.42 40.73
N LEU A 704 -37.29 26.94 40.06
CA LEU A 704 -37.43 26.12 38.85
C LEU A 704 -37.07 24.66 39.14
N LYS A 705 -38.09 23.78 39.13
CA LYS A 705 -37.88 22.32 39.17
C LYS A 705 -36.89 21.93 38.07
N PRO A 706 -35.88 21.07 38.35
CA PRO A 706 -35.01 20.55 37.31
C PRO A 706 -35.88 19.80 36.29
N ILE A 707 -35.88 20.24 35.04
CA ILE A 707 -36.36 19.39 33.95
C ILE A 707 -35.36 18.24 33.86
N GLU A 708 -35.77 17.05 34.27
CA GLU A 708 -35.04 15.83 33.96
C GLU A 708 -34.97 15.69 32.44
N TYR A 709 -33.92 16.22 31.83
CA TYR A 709 -33.52 15.80 30.49
C TYR A 709 -33.06 14.36 30.61
N GLY A 710 -33.99 13.44 30.38
CA GLY A 710 -33.66 12.05 30.10
C GLY A 710 -32.50 12.00 29.12
N LEU A 711 -31.48 11.22 29.45
CA LEU A 711 -30.39 10.90 28.56
C LEU A 711 -30.98 10.54 27.19
N LEU A 712 -30.90 11.46 26.23
CA LEU A 712 -30.95 11.09 24.81
C LEU A 712 -29.73 10.21 24.59
N LYS A 713 -29.93 8.90 24.86
CA LYS A 713 -29.12 7.83 24.29
C LYS A 713 -29.00 8.14 22.80
N PRO A 714 -27.84 7.91 22.18
CA PRO A 714 -27.69 8.09 20.74
C PRO A 714 -28.85 7.35 20.07
N VAL A 715 -29.72 8.11 19.41
CA VAL A 715 -30.79 7.54 18.60
C VAL A 715 -30.07 6.83 17.47
N HIS A 716 -29.98 5.50 17.60
CA HIS A 716 -29.68 4.64 16.49
C HIS A 716 -30.76 4.91 15.43
N LEU A 717 -30.35 5.34 14.23
CA LEU A 717 -31.15 5.40 13.01
C LEU A 717 -31.57 3.98 12.52
N ARG A 718 -31.99 3.09 13.44
CA ARG A 718 -32.53 1.75 13.14
C ARG A 718 -34.06 1.68 13.25
N HIS A 719 -34.76 2.78 13.54
CA HIS A 719 -36.23 2.76 13.77
C HIS A 719 -37.08 3.65 12.84
N LEU A 720 -36.57 4.08 11.68
CA LEU A 720 -37.34 4.91 10.72
C LEU A 720 -37.32 4.37 9.27
N VAL A 721 -37.21 3.05 9.09
CA VAL A 721 -37.38 2.40 7.76
C VAL A 721 -38.28 1.16 7.86
N ASN A 722 -39.30 1.22 8.71
CA ASN A 722 -40.50 0.41 8.56
C ASN A 722 -41.64 1.41 8.53
N GLU A 723 -42.40 1.43 7.43
CA GLU A 723 -43.34 2.46 6.96
C GLU A 723 -42.67 3.57 6.13
N TYR A 724 -42.24 3.23 4.91
CA TYR A 724 -42.71 3.78 3.62
C TYR A 724 -42.06 3.01 2.46
#